data_AF-A0A9N9X4E1-F1
#
_entry.id   AF-A0A9N9X4E1-F1
#
_cell.length_a   1.000
_cell.length_b   1.000
_cell.length_c   1.000
_cell.angle_alpha   90.00
_cell.angle_beta   90.00
_cell.angle_gamma   90.00
#
_symmetry.space_group_name_H-M   'P 1'
#
loop_
_entity.id
_entity.type
_entity.pdbx_description
1 polymer ?
#
loop_
_entity_poly.entity_id
_entity_poly.type
_entity_poly.pdbx_seq_one_letter_code
_entity_poly.pdbx_strand_id
1 'polypeptide(L)'
;MTPEKPGQEGDTERKHYNRSLEALAKQIKHLEKLVFDSYKPKKELAEISSKLTYHVNQLQKELLRRKPDEITSGENPAIIKQTRTIETQVTEEEILEEWASRRSQKRAEIERVLNNEKEFESLAEILDEEWPEEFYRVAQLEPKTFLQLDSNEDLAIFMDPKGVKEEEYNELLAQYPAIAPLVREGLVEGKMDFVKFQIGITSSRNDQEQENYTQSVFILPMTMDDSGVEDVEMIHKLTVQLKIEMEKTDRKRLRIGALGRIDMKYLRKCTEFSLRGLDMKATICIKEEKKTQGDRSGTNGGKKTRNSDKDRIIIKAQEDLILDIAESYIYIEGKFIPNDLAKTCHLSNNALAFLFDEIRYEMGGEQVCLIRKPGITTTMKSMISYGETSTKFLDTVGWGLDENKQVILDTPSHTFSGKLPLKFLMGFAEDYNKGILNIKQELILIIARSFKNSYMGEVDANVTINKIEWKIRHVMPSDRQKLKLLNRLNKSSTAKIKLAYRMWDLYELPAIRETASDIWAIKTTSSLERPRYIIIGFQCSDNTDDRSKDATKFIHAGVNNIRLYLNSEVYPYERWNLDFDRKLDAVAYYAYENFQRSYYGKDMGEPMMSIEEFRKNPLFIIDCYHQPDAMKTSTVDIKLEFETRETKFPPNTKDILVYKQAKKYKVK
;
A
#
# COMPACT_ATOMS: atom_id res chain seq x y z
N MET A 1 -12.49 -48.23 38.97
CA MET A 1 -11.70 -48.15 40.21
C MET A 1 -10.61 -47.11 39.99
N THR A 2 -10.63 -46.02 40.76
CA THR A 2 -9.57 -45.01 40.79
C THR A 2 -8.26 -45.62 41.28
N PRO A 3 -7.11 -45.07 40.86
CA PRO A 3 -6.05 -44.86 41.84
C PRO A 3 -5.41 -43.47 41.77
N GLU A 4 -5.29 -42.87 42.94
CA GLU A 4 -4.55 -41.65 43.24
C GLU A 4 -3.03 -41.89 43.36
N LYS A 5 -2.29 -40.94 42.76
CA LYS A 5 -1.02 -40.28 43.08
C LYS A 5 0.20 -41.00 43.75
N PRO A 6 1.40 -40.85 43.15
CA PRO A 6 2.72 -41.12 43.73
C PRO A 6 3.33 -39.89 44.48
N GLY A 7 4.11 -40.10 45.55
CA GLY A 7 4.70 -38.99 46.32
C GLY A 7 5.79 -39.28 47.39
N GLN A 8 6.42 -40.46 47.45
CA GLN A 8 7.30 -40.80 48.59
C GLN A 8 8.80 -40.50 48.41
N GLU A 9 9.33 -40.40 47.19
CA GLU A 9 10.77 -40.17 47.04
C GLU A 9 11.16 -38.71 47.29
N GLY A 10 10.30 -37.72 47.02
CA GLY A 10 10.46 -36.27 47.27
C GLY A 10 11.05 -35.83 48.63
N ASP A 11 11.07 -36.71 49.63
CA ASP A 11 11.29 -36.38 51.04
C ASP A 11 12.76 -36.39 51.52
N THR A 12 13.72 -36.93 50.75
CA THR A 12 15.14 -36.98 51.17
C THR A 12 15.94 -35.69 50.89
N GLU A 13 15.75 -35.04 49.73
CA GLU A 13 16.36 -33.73 49.43
C GLU A 13 15.72 -32.60 50.23
N ARG A 14 14.44 -32.81 50.56
CA ARG A 14 13.68 -32.19 51.64
C ARG A 14 14.30 -32.22 53.04
N LYS A 15 15.45 -32.86 53.25
CA LYS A 15 16.21 -32.77 54.51
C LYS A 15 17.53 -32.01 54.39
N HIS A 16 18.13 -31.95 53.21
CA HIS A 16 19.45 -31.33 53.03
C HIS A 16 19.37 -29.80 53.05
N TYR A 17 18.46 -29.23 52.25
CA TYR A 17 18.20 -27.79 52.28
C TYR A 17 17.88 -27.27 53.72
N ASN A 18 17.12 -27.98 54.59
CA ASN A 18 16.69 -27.60 55.95
C ASN A 18 17.90 -27.25 56.80
N ARG A 19 18.98 -28.01 56.63
CA ARG A 19 20.23 -27.80 57.37
C ARG A 19 20.98 -26.55 56.91
N SER A 20 21.08 -26.32 55.60
CA SER A 20 21.69 -25.09 55.03
C SER A 20 20.98 -23.83 55.51
N LEU A 21 19.71 -24.02 55.77
CA LEU A 21 18.78 -22.99 56.09
C LEU A 21 18.87 -22.63 57.60
N GLU A 22 18.87 -23.64 58.48
CA GLU A 22 19.19 -23.45 59.90
C GLU A 22 20.55 -22.76 60.13
N ALA A 23 21.53 -23.00 59.26
CA ALA A 23 22.85 -22.36 59.32
C ALA A 23 22.79 -20.85 59.01
N LEU A 24 21.97 -20.44 58.05
CA LEU A 24 21.74 -19.02 57.71
C LEU A 24 21.07 -18.26 58.86
N ALA A 25 20.07 -18.88 59.52
CA ALA A 25 19.42 -18.30 60.69
C ALA A 25 20.40 -18.09 61.86
N LYS A 26 21.38 -18.99 62.03
CA LYS A 26 22.47 -18.83 63.01
C LYS A 26 23.37 -17.62 62.71
N GLN A 27 23.67 -17.36 61.44
CA GLN A 27 24.52 -16.23 61.04
C GLN A 27 23.82 -14.88 61.23
N ILE A 28 22.52 -14.80 60.98
CA ILE A 28 21.71 -13.59 61.23
C ILE A 28 21.69 -13.24 62.72
N LYS A 29 21.49 -14.24 63.60
CA LYS A 29 21.60 -14.07 65.06
C LYS A 29 22.96 -13.56 65.53
N HIS A 30 24.03 -13.93 64.82
CA HIS A 30 25.37 -13.46 65.16
C HIS A 30 25.56 -11.98 64.79
N LEU A 31 25.03 -11.56 63.64
CA LEU A 31 25.06 -10.17 63.16
C LEU A 31 24.22 -9.23 64.05
N GLU A 32 23.03 -9.67 64.49
CA GLU A 32 22.22 -8.96 65.50
C GLU A 32 23.02 -8.63 66.76
N LYS A 33 23.83 -9.59 67.20
CA LYS A 33 24.63 -9.49 68.41
C LYS A 33 25.74 -8.44 68.28
N LEU A 34 26.37 -8.34 67.11
CA LEU A 34 27.41 -7.35 66.83
C LEU A 34 26.86 -5.93 66.75
N VAL A 35 25.66 -5.77 66.20
CA VAL A 35 24.95 -4.49 66.18
C VAL A 35 24.60 -4.06 67.60
N PHE A 36 24.48 -4.99 68.57
CA PHE A 36 24.01 -4.78 69.95
C PHE A 36 24.98 -4.22 71.00
N ASP A 37 26.26 -3.91 70.70
CA ASP A 37 27.22 -3.48 71.75
C ASP A 37 28.00 -2.11 71.67
N SER A 38 27.78 -1.17 70.73
CA SER A 38 28.30 0.23 70.87
C SER A 38 27.27 1.40 70.69
N TYR A 39 27.24 2.33 71.66
CA TYR A 39 26.69 3.73 71.69
C TYR A 39 25.30 4.12 71.09
N LYS A 40 24.21 4.30 71.84
CA LYS A 40 23.22 3.29 72.29
C LYS A 40 21.97 3.29 71.36
N PRO A 41 22.02 2.48 70.28
CA PRO A 41 21.19 2.59 69.08
C PRO A 41 20.84 1.20 68.49
N LYS A 42 19.90 0.40 69.03
CA LYS A 42 19.79 -1.04 68.68
C LYS A 42 18.41 -1.67 68.68
N LYS A 43 17.43 -1.03 69.31
CA LYS A 43 16.13 -1.68 69.61
C LYS A 43 15.26 -1.86 68.36
N GLU A 44 15.25 -0.87 67.48
CA GLU A 44 14.55 -0.94 66.18
C GLU A 44 15.24 -1.92 65.21
N LEU A 45 16.59 -1.97 65.23
CA LEU A 45 17.38 -2.96 64.48
C LEU A 45 17.08 -4.40 64.95
N ALA A 46 16.84 -4.62 66.24
CA ALA A 46 16.44 -5.91 66.81
C ALA A 46 15.10 -6.40 66.25
N GLU A 47 14.14 -5.48 66.12
CA GLU A 47 12.79 -5.77 65.66
C GLU A 47 12.78 -6.11 64.16
N ILE A 48 13.60 -5.39 63.37
CA ILE A 48 13.78 -5.62 61.94
C ILE A 48 14.48 -6.96 61.69
N SER A 49 15.52 -7.28 62.47
CA SER A 49 16.25 -8.54 62.30
C SER A 49 15.45 -9.77 62.76
N SER A 50 14.55 -9.59 63.74
CA SER A 50 13.55 -10.60 64.12
C SER A 50 12.59 -10.94 62.97
N LYS A 51 12.17 -9.93 62.19
CA LYS A 51 11.32 -10.12 61.00
C LYS A 51 12.09 -10.78 59.85
N LEU A 52 13.36 -10.40 59.65
CA LEU A 52 14.24 -10.98 58.62
C LEU A 52 14.53 -12.46 58.89
N THR A 53 14.80 -12.82 60.15
CA THR A 53 15.00 -14.21 60.58
C THR A 53 13.73 -15.05 60.39
N TYR A 54 12.56 -14.47 60.64
CA TYR A 54 11.28 -15.13 60.42
C TYR A 54 11.05 -15.45 58.92
N HIS A 55 11.35 -14.53 58.01
CA HIS A 55 11.20 -14.75 56.56
C HIS A 55 12.22 -15.70 55.96
N VAL A 56 13.47 -15.63 56.44
CA VAL A 56 14.47 -16.63 56.09
C VAL A 56 13.94 -18.01 56.46
N ASN A 57 13.50 -18.23 57.71
CA ASN A 57 12.95 -19.53 58.13
C ASN A 57 11.70 -20.02 57.35
N GLN A 58 10.96 -19.14 56.67
CA GLN A 58 9.83 -19.51 55.80
C GLN A 58 10.30 -19.96 54.41
N LEU A 59 11.15 -19.18 53.73
CA LEU A 59 11.77 -19.54 52.44
C LEU A 59 12.55 -20.84 52.52
N GLN A 60 13.08 -21.06 53.72
CA GLN A 60 13.79 -22.24 54.06
C GLN A 60 12.92 -23.48 53.95
N LYS A 61 11.79 -23.49 54.65
CA LYS A 61 10.78 -24.56 54.60
C LYS A 61 10.25 -24.82 53.19
N GLU A 62 10.25 -23.82 52.31
CA GLU A 62 9.85 -23.99 50.91
C GLU A 62 10.92 -24.63 50.03
N LEU A 63 12.19 -24.22 50.15
CA LEU A 63 13.29 -24.67 49.30
C LEU A 63 13.65 -26.14 49.46
N LEU A 64 13.36 -26.68 50.63
CA LEU A 64 13.43 -28.11 50.85
C LEU A 64 12.45 -28.87 50.02
N ARG A 65 11.27 -28.32 49.77
CA ARG A 65 10.12 -29.10 49.35
C ARG A 65 10.22 -29.70 47.93
N ARG A 66 11.34 -29.54 47.22
CA ARG A 66 11.50 -29.96 45.81
C ARG A 66 12.68 -30.91 45.58
N LYS A 67 12.43 -31.93 44.76
CA LYS A 67 13.33 -32.98 44.26
C LYS A 67 13.63 -32.81 42.76
N PRO A 68 14.67 -33.48 42.20
CA PRO A 68 15.39 -33.10 41.00
C PRO A 68 15.02 -34.01 39.82
N ASP A 69 13.80 -33.87 39.32
CA ASP A 69 13.38 -34.45 38.03
C ASP A 69 12.64 -33.41 37.17
N GLU A 70 12.84 -32.12 37.46
CA GLU A 70 12.36 -30.99 36.65
C GLU A 70 13.53 -30.09 36.18
N ILE A 71 14.61 -30.71 35.67
CA ILE A 71 15.68 -30.01 34.94
C ILE A 71 15.56 -30.33 33.44
N THR A 72 14.39 -30.11 32.84
CA THR A 72 14.22 -29.90 31.38
C THR A 72 12.94 -29.13 31.08
N SER A 73 12.78 -27.96 31.70
CA SER A 73 11.95 -26.86 31.17
C SER A 73 12.13 -25.63 32.06
N GLY A 74 13.37 -25.18 32.18
CA GLY A 74 13.70 -23.92 32.84
C GLY A 74 13.20 -22.74 32.00
N GLU A 75 11.91 -22.44 32.13
CA GLU A 75 11.41 -21.08 32.01
C GLU A 75 12.22 -20.21 32.97
N ASN A 76 13.00 -19.33 32.36
CA ASN A 76 13.63 -18.19 32.99
C ASN A 76 12.51 -17.37 33.66
N PRO A 77 12.51 -17.11 34.99
CA PRO A 77 11.57 -16.17 35.56
C PRO A 77 11.95 -14.81 34.98
N ALA A 78 11.18 -14.40 33.98
CA ALA A 78 11.23 -13.09 33.41
C ALA A 78 11.27 -12.08 34.55
N ILE A 79 12.30 -11.24 34.51
CA ILE A 79 12.23 -9.85 34.93
C ILE A 79 10.78 -9.41 34.77
N ILE A 80 10.12 -9.00 35.85
CA ILE A 80 8.79 -8.40 35.76
C ILE A 80 8.96 -7.10 34.95
N LYS A 81 8.86 -7.22 33.63
CA LYS A 81 8.63 -6.14 32.70
C LYS A 81 7.15 -5.83 32.88
N GLN A 82 6.84 -4.76 33.60
CA GLN A 82 5.49 -4.20 33.47
C GLN A 82 5.37 -3.74 32.02
N THR A 83 4.61 -4.52 31.24
CA THR A 83 4.36 -4.23 29.83
C THR A 83 2.99 -3.57 29.79
N ARG A 84 2.92 -2.34 29.26
CA ARG A 84 1.64 -1.64 29.03
C ARG A 84 1.43 -1.54 27.53
N THR A 85 0.21 -1.78 27.07
CA THR A 85 -0.15 -1.51 25.67
C THR A 85 -0.37 -0.01 25.52
N ILE A 86 0.26 0.58 24.51
CA ILE A 86 0.04 1.97 24.11
C ILE A 86 -0.78 1.95 22.84
N GLU A 87 -1.79 2.81 22.83
CA GLU A 87 -2.76 2.91 21.76
C GLU A 87 -2.62 4.31 21.17
N THR A 88 -2.19 4.38 19.90
CA THR A 88 -2.34 5.61 19.12
C THR A 88 -3.63 5.47 18.33
N GLN A 89 -4.64 6.27 18.68
CA GLN A 89 -5.95 6.25 18.04
C GLN A 89 -6.01 7.26 16.90
N VAL A 90 -6.66 6.88 15.81
CA VAL A 90 -7.08 7.79 14.73
C VAL A 90 -8.59 7.58 14.56
N THR A 91 -9.39 8.61 14.82
CA THR A 91 -10.86 8.55 14.75
C THR A 91 -11.41 8.94 13.37
N GLU A 92 -12.65 8.54 13.06
CA GLU A 92 -13.34 8.95 11.81
C GLU A 92 -13.39 10.49 11.66
N GLU A 93 -13.61 11.21 12.76
CA GLU A 93 -13.63 12.68 12.78
C GLU A 93 -12.24 13.27 12.48
N GLU A 94 -11.17 12.72 13.05
CA GLU A 94 -9.79 13.16 12.76
C GLU A 94 -9.39 12.90 11.30
N ILE A 95 -9.84 11.78 10.71
CA ILE A 95 -9.64 11.46 9.29
C ILE A 95 -10.36 12.49 8.42
N LEU A 96 -11.62 12.78 8.74
CA LEU A 96 -12.44 13.75 8.02
C LEU A 96 -11.92 15.19 8.20
N GLU A 97 -11.43 15.55 9.39
CA GLU A 97 -10.84 16.86 9.70
C GLU A 97 -9.49 17.06 9.00
N GLU A 98 -8.62 16.05 8.98
CA GLU A 98 -7.37 16.11 8.22
C GLU A 98 -7.66 16.24 6.72
N TRP A 99 -8.65 15.50 6.22
CA TRP A 99 -9.10 15.62 4.83
C TRP A 99 -9.71 16.99 4.54
N ALA A 100 -10.52 17.54 5.44
CA ALA A 100 -11.13 18.85 5.29
C ALA A 100 -10.08 19.98 5.37
N SER A 101 -9.13 19.87 6.28
CA SER A 101 -8.01 20.80 6.44
C SER A 101 -7.12 20.80 5.19
N ARG A 102 -6.70 19.63 4.69
CA ARG A 102 -5.91 19.54 3.46
C ARG A 102 -6.70 19.99 2.23
N ARG A 103 -7.99 19.66 2.11
CA ARG A 103 -8.86 20.20 1.05
C ARG A 103 -8.96 21.72 1.13
N SER A 104 -9.05 22.27 2.33
CA SER A 104 -9.12 23.73 2.53
C SER A 104 -7.78 24.39 2.19
N GLN A 105 -6.66 23.77 2.55
CA GLN A 105 -5.31 24.23 2.19
C GLN A 105 -5.08 24.18 0.68
N LYS A 106 -5.36 23.05 0.02
CA LYS A 106 -5.26 22.93 -1.44
C LYS A 106 -6.22 23.87 -2.17
N ARG A 107 -7.46 24.03 -1.65
CA ARG A 107 -8.42 25.01 -2.19
C ARG A 107 -7.88 26.44 -2.06
N ALA A 108 -7.30 26.79 -0.93
CA ALA A 108 -6.68 28.09 -0.70
C ALA A 108 -5.42 28.29 -1.56
N GLU A 109 -4.65 27.23 -1.82
CA GLU A 109 -3.49 27.24 -2.70
C GLU A 109 -3.89 27.44 -4.16
N ILE A 110 -4.88 26.68 -4.67
CA ILE A 110 -5.46 26.87 -6.00
C ILE A 110 -6.00 28.30 -6.14
N GLU A 111 -6.75 28.79 -5.14
CA GLU A 111 -7.30 30.14 -5.16
C GLU A 111 -6.19 31.22 -5.12
N ARG A 112 -5.13 31.02 -4.33
CA ARG A 112 -3.97 31.89 -4.29
C ARG A 112 -3.27 31.94 -5.63
N VAL A 113 -2.96 30.79 -6.23
CA VAL A 113 -2.27 30.69 -7.52
C VAL A 113 -3.11 31.35 -8.61
N LEU A 114 -4.41 31.04 -8.67
CA LEU A 114 -5.31 31.62 -9.67
C LEU A 114 -5.49 33.15 -9.55
N ASN A 115 -5.31 33.73 -8.36
CA ASN A 115 -5.51 35.17 -8.15
C ASN A 115 -4.21 35.98 -8.22
N ASN A 116 -3.08 35.40 -7.83
CA ASN A 116 -1.84 36.15 -7.58
C ASN A 116 -0.71 35.80 -8.55
N GLU A 117 -0.68 34.58 -9.09
CA GLU A 117 0.41 34.11 -9.94
C GLU A 117 0.01 34.19 -11.41
N LYS A 118 0.99 34.37 -12.30
CA LYS A 118 0.79 34.48 -13.76
C LYS A 118 1.76 33.61 -14.56
N GLU A 119 2.66 32.90 -13.89
CA GLU A 119 3.70 32.09 -14.52
C GLU A 119 3.26 30.63 -14.65
N PHE A 120 3.79 29.94 -15.66
CA PHE A 120 3.47 28.54 -15.91
C PHE A 120 3.92 27.63 -14.77
N GLU A 121 5.04 27.92 -14.12
CA GLU A 121 5.60 27.12 -13.02
C GLU A 121 4.58 26.99 -11.87
N SER A 122 3.90 28.07 -11.51
CA SER A 122 2.84 28.06 -10.50
C SER A 122 1.59 27.32 -10.96
N LEU A 123 1.24 27.41 -12.25
CA LEU A 123 0.12 26.65 -12.82
C LEU A 123 0.42 25.14 -12.84
N ALA A 124 1.68 24.75 -13.13
CA ALA A 124 2.14 23.36 -13.16
C ALA A 124 1.95 22.67 -11.81
N GLU A 125 2.14 23.38 -10.69
CA GLU A 125 1.92 22.86 -9.34
C GLU A 125 0.46 22.44 -9.07
N ILE A 126 -0.52 23.13 -9.68
CA ILE A 126 -1.95 22.89 -9.46
C ILE A 126 -2.67 22.21 -10.65
N LEU A 127 -1.91 21.88 -11.70
CA LEU A 127 -2.43 21.45 -13.00
C LEU A 127 -3.09 20.06 -12.95
N ASP A 128 -2.58 19.17 -12.11
CA ASP A 128 -3.13 17.82 -11.93
C ASP A 128 -4.24 17.73 -10.86
N GLU A 129 -4.41 18.77 -10.05
CA GLU A 129 -5.42 18.82 -8.97
C GLU A 129 -6.86 18.95 -9.51
N GLU A 130 -7.88 18.49 -8.78
CA GLU A 130 -9.28 18.70 -9.20
C GLU A 130 -9.74 20.11 -8.82
N TRP A 131 -10.09 20.93 -9.80
CA TRP A 131 -10.61 22.28 -9.58
C TRP A 131 -12.15 22.24 -9.49
N PRO A 132 -12.74 22.70 -8.39
CA PRO A 132 -14.18 22.96 -8.29
C PRO A 132 -14.73 23.85 -9.43
N GLU A 133 -15.99 23.63 -9.81
CA GLU A 133 -16.67 24.40 -10.87
C GLU A 133 -16.69 25.92 -10.60
N GLU A 134 -16.74 26.33 -9.33
CA GLU A 134 -16.67 27.72 -8.88
C GLU A 134 -15.37 28.46 -9.23
N PHE A 135 -14.29 27.72 -9.52
CA PHE A 135 -13.03 28.31 -9.95
C PHE A 135 -12.99 28.66 -11.43
N TYR A 136 -13.94 28.16 -12.23
CA TYR A 136 -14.06 28.45 -13.65
C TYR A 136 -15.02 29.62 -13.88
N ARG A 137 -14.51 30.85 -13.75
CA ARG A 137 -15.32 32.08 -13.91
C ARG A 137 -15.37 32.52 -15.38
N VAL A 138 -14.33 32.21 -16.15
CA VAL A 138 -14.16 32.62 -17.54
C VAL A 138 -14.42 31.44 -18.49
N ALA A 139 -13.85 30.25 -18.21
CA ALA A 139 -13.88 29.10 -19.11
C ALA A 139 -15.05 28.13 -18.83
N GLN A 140 -16.05 28.13 -19.71
CA GLN A 140 -17.24 27.27 -19.65
C GLN A 140 -17.21 26.19 -20.73
N LEU A 141 -17.74 25.00 -20.44
CA LEU A 141 -17.81 23.90 -21.41
C LEU A 141 -19.21 23.84 -22.03
N GLU A 142 -19.29 23.76 -23.36
CA GLU A 142 -20.55 23.53 -24.08
C GLU A 142 -20.42 22.36 -25.09
N PRO A 143 -21.40 21.43 -25.12
CA PRO A 143 -21.46 20.37 -26.13
C PRO A 143 -22.02 20.93 -27.44
N LYS A 144 -21.18 21.60 -28.24
CA LYS A 144 -21.55 22.19 -29.53
C LYS A 144 -20.37 22.10 -30.50
N THR A 145 -20.66 22.07 -31.80
CA THR A 145 -19.62 22.23 -32.82
C THR A 145 -19.08 23.65 -32.80
N PHE A 146 -17.75 23.81 -32.70
CA PHE A 146 -17.13 25.13 -32.58
C PHE A 146 -17.24 25.98 -33.86
N LEU A 147 -17.54 25.36 -35.01
CA LEU A 147 -17.58 26.03 -36.31
C LEU A 147 -18.85 26.88 -36.55
N GLN A 148 -19.95 26.67 -35.82
CA GLN A 148 -21.18 27.47 -35.98
C GLN A 148 -21.21 28.67 -35.02
N LEU A 149 -20.62 29.81 -35.40
CA LEU A 149 -20.61 31.02 -34.56
C LEU A 149 -21.95 31.78 -34.59
N ASP A 150 -22.34 32.31 -33.43
CA ASP A 150 -23.32 33.39 -33.35
C ASP A 150 -22.64 34.72 -33.80
N SER A 151 -23.42 35.67 -34.35
CA SER A 151 -22.90 36.90 -34.98
C SER A 151 -22.11 37.86 -34.07
N ASN A 152 -21.92 37.52 -32.79
CA ASN A 152 -21.31 38.37 -31.77
C ASN A 152 -20.15 37.68 -30.99
N GLU A 153 -19.53 36.64 -31.54
CA GLU A 153 -18.45 35.89 -30.85
C GLU A 153 -17.14 35.87 -31.66
N ASP A 154 -16.01 36.05 -30.98
CA ASP A 154 -14.69 35.79 -31.58
C ASP A 154 -14.36 34.29 -31.47
N LEU A 155 -13.52 33.78 -32.38
CA LEU A 155 -13.20 32.35 -32.46
C LEU A 155 -11.70 32.12 -32.30
N ALA A 156 -11.31 31.19 -31.44
CA ALA A 156 -9.94 30.70 -31.27
C ALA A 156 -9.87 29.21 -31.58
N ILE A 157 -8.94 28.83 -32.47
CA ILE A 157 -8.79 27.46 -32.95
C ILE A 157 -7.38 26.98 -32.66
N PHE A 158 -7.25 25.97 -31.81
CA PHE A 158 -6.02 25.20 -31.68
C PHE A 158 -5.93 24.24 -32.86
N MET A 159 -4.82 24.24 -33.59
CA MET A 159 -4.64 23.35 -34.74
C MET A 159 -3.21 22.87 -34.90
N ASP A 160 -3.05 21.65 -35.39
CA ASP A 160 -1.73 21.13 -35.75
C ASP A 160 -1.32 21.59 -37.16
N PRO A 161 -0.28 22.43 -37.32
CA PRO A 161 0.15 22.91 -38.63
C PRO A 161 0.65 21.80 -39.58
N LYS A 162 0.99 20.60 -39.06
CA LYS A 162 1.52 19.47 -39.83
C LYS A 162 0.58 18.26 -39.89
N GLY A 163 -0.44 18.21 -39.02
CA GLY A 163 -1.26 17.02 -38.77
C GLY A 163 -2.77 17.13 -39.07
N VAL A 164 -3.29 18.29 -39.51
CA VAL A 164 -4.74 18.42 -39.77
C VAL A 164 -5.16 17.54 -40.96
N LYS A 165 -6.19 16.72 -40.76
CA LYS A 165 -6.81 15.93 -41.84
C LYS A 165 -7.40 16.84 -42.90
N GLU A 166 -7.24 16.50 -44.18
CA GLU A 166 -7.76 17.31 -45.29
C GLU A 166 -9.27 17.61 -45.18
N GLU A 167 -10.06 16.69 -44.64
CA GLU A 167 -11.50 16.86 -44.41
C GLU A 167 -11.82 17.98 -43.43
N GLU A 168 -11.19 17.97 -42.24
CA GLU A 168 -11.41 18.98 -41.20
C GLU A 168 -10.88 20.36 -41.63
N TYR A 169 -9.81 20.37 -42.44
CA TYR A 169 -9.27 21.58 -43.04
C TYR A 169 -10.22 22.19 -44.09
N ASN A 170 -10.81 21.37 -44.95
CA ASN A 170 -11.77 21.80 -45.96
C ASN A 170 -13.06 22.34 -45.33
N GLU A 171 -13.53 21.73 -44.23
CA GLU A 171 -14.67 22.25 -43.46
C GLU A 171 -14.37 23.63 -42.84
N LEU A 172 -13.16 23.83 -42.31
CA LEU A 172 -12.74 25.13 -41.78
C LEU A 172 -12.71 26.20 -42.87
N LEU A 173 -12.10 25.90 -44.02
CA LEU A 173 -12.00 26.84 -45.14
C LEU A 173 -13.35 27.15 -45.80
N ALA A 174 -14.27 26.18 -45.81
CA ALA A 174 -15.63 26.39 -46.31
C ALA A 174 -16.39 27.43 -45.46
N GLN A 175 -16.15 27.45 -44.14
CA GLN A 175 -16.83 28.36 -43.23
C GLN A 175 -16.09 29.69 -43.04
N TYR A 176 -14.76 29.68 -43.07
CA TYR A 176 -13.92 30.87 -42.90
C TYR A 176 -12.87 31.00 -44.02
N PRO A 177 -13.26 31.39 -45.25
CA PRO A 177 -12.34 31.51 -46.39
C PRO A 177 -11.19 32.50 -46.15
N ALA A 178 -11.41 33.48 -45.28
CA ALA A 178 -10.44 34.51 -44.92
C ALA A 178 -9.18 33.98 -44.22
N ILE A 179 -9.21 32.74 -43.71
CA ILE A 179 -8.08 32.07 -43.05
C ILE A 179 -7.11 31.45 -44.07
N ALA A 180 -7.55 31.21 -45.32
CA ALA A 180 -6.74 30.53 -46.34
C ALA A 180 -5.35 31.16 -46.59
N PRO A 181 -5.17 32.50 -46.61
CA PRO A 181 -3.86 33.12 -46.78
C PRO A 181 -2.90 32.81 -45.61
N LEU A 182 -3.38 32.89 -44.36
CA LEU A 182 -2.55 32.63 -43.17
C LEU A 182 -1.99 31.21 -43.16
N VAL A 183 -2.80 30.23 -43.57
CA VAL A 183 -2.34 28.84 -43.60
C VAL A 183 -1.35 28.61 -44.75
N ARG A 184 -1.51 29.29 -45.90
CA ARG A 184 -0.57 29.20 -47.03
C ARG A 184 0.78 29.86 -46.74
N GLU A 185 0.81 30.90 -45.92
CA GLU A 185 2.05 31.58 -45.50
C GLU A 185 2.90 30.75 -44.54
N GLY A 186 2.35 29.67 -43.99
CA GLY A 186 3.04 28.72 -43.12
C GLY A 186 2.93 29.09 -41.65
N LEU A 187 2.01 28.45 -40.95
CA LEU A 187 1.80 28.64 -39.51
C LEU A 187 3.04 28.17 -38.72
N VAL A 188 3.51 29.02 -37.80
CA VAL A 188 4.66 28.72 -36.94
C VAL A 188 4.17 28.24 -35.58
N GLU A 189 4.65 27.08 -35.14
CA GLU A 189 4.32 26.51 -33.83
C GLU A 189 4.59 27.50 -32.69
N GLY A 190 3.60 27.67 -31.80
CA GLY A 190 3.70 28.52 -30.63
C GLY A 190 3.60 30.02 -30.89
N LYS A 191 3.29 30.45 -32.13
CA LYS A 191 3.03 31.84 -32.50
C LYS A 191 1.59 31.96 -32.99
N MET A 192 0.77 32.74 -32.28
CA MET A 192 -0.62 32.99 -32.65
C MET A 192 -0.70 33.96 -33.85
N ASP A 193 -1.55 33.62 -34.82
CA ASP A 193 -1.93 34.50 -35.94
C ASP A 193 -3.44 34.74 -35.92
N PHE A 194 -3.92 35.82 -36.54
CA PHE A 194 -5.35 36.13 -36.57
C PHE A 194 -5.78 36.92 -37.81
N VAL A 195 -7.07 36.81 -38.16
CA VAL A 195 -7.71 37.62 -39.20
C VAL A 195 -8.86 38.40 -38.59
N LYS A 196 -8.99 39.68 -38.96
CA LYS A 196 -10.14 40.52 -38.62
C LYS A 196 -10.93 40.81 -39.90
N PHE A 197 -12.24 40.61 -39.87
CA PHE A 197 -13.12 40.97 -40.98
C PHE A 197 -14.38 41.68 -40.49
N GLN A 198 -14.89 42.58 -41.34
CA GLN A 198 -16.12 43.34 -41.08
C GLN A 198 -17.33 42.59 -41.64
N ILE A 199 -18.31 42.34 -40.78
CA ILE A 199 -19.60 41.72 -41.09
C ILE A 199 -20.64 42.82 -41.05
N GLY A 200 -21.25 43.14 -42.18
CA GLY A 200 -22.41 44.02 -42.25
C GLY A 200 -23.69 43.21 -42.24
N ILE A 201 -24.57 43.42 -41.26
CA ILE A 201 -25.90 42.80 -41.25
C ILE A 201 -26.90 43.81 -41.81
N THR A 202 -27.57 43.45 -42.91
CA THR A 202 -28.65 44.27 -43.48
C THR A 202 -29.99 43.71 -43.06
N SER A 203 -30.67 44.39 -42.15
CA SER A 203 -32.06 44.08 -41.79
C SER A 203 -33.00 44.46 -42.95
N SER A 204 -33.73 43.51 -43.52
CA SER A 204 -34.66 43.78 -44.63
C SER A 204 -35.98 44.44 -44.19
N ARG A 205 -36.11 44.86 -42.92
CA ARG A 205 -37.40 45.23 -42.32
C ARG A 205 -37.58 46.69 -41.96
N ASN A 206 -36.53 47.51 -41.97
CA ASN A 206 -36.63 48.97 -41.88
C ASN A 206 -35.40 49.56 -42.56
N ASP A 207 -35.61 50.51 -43.45
CA ASP A 207 -34.54 51.29 -44.07
C ASP A 207 -33.66 51.94 -42.98
N GLN A 208 -32.35 51.72 -43.12
CA GLN A 208 -31.23 52.37 -42.42
C GLN A 208 -30.96 51.97 -40.95
N GLU A 209 -30.33 50.81 -40.76
CA GLU A 209 -29.22 50.66 -39.81
C GLU A 209 -28.34 49.50 -40.27
N GLN A 210 -27.15 49.83 -40.79
CA GLN A 210 -26.14 48.85 -41.17
C GLN A 210 -25.20 48.68 -39.97
N GLU A 211 -25.50 47.71 -39.11
CA GLU A 211 -24.59 47.39 -38.01
C GLU A 211 -23.39 46.62 -38.57
N ASN A 212 -22.24 47.30 -38.61
CA ASN A 212 -20.97 46.71 -39.01
C ASN A 212 -20.23 46.20 -37.77
N TYR A 213 -20.07 44.89 -37.69
CA TYR A 213 -19.35 44.21 -36.61
C TYR A 213 -17.99 43.72 -37.10
N THR A 214 -16.93 43.90 -36.31
CA THR A 214 -15.62 43.30 -36.64
C THR A 214 -15.48 42.00 -35.88
N GLN A 215 -15.37 40.86 -36.57
CA GLN A 215 -15.14 39.55 -35.98
C GLN A 215 -13.67 39.16 -36.16
N SER A 216 -13.07 38.57 -35.12
CA SER A 216 -11.69 38.09 -35.15
C SER A 216 -11.66 36.57 -35.07
N VAL A 217 -10.84 35.93 -35.91
CA VAL A 217 -10.54 34.50 -35.82
C VAL A 217 -9.05 34.33 -35.54
N PHE A 218 -8.75 33.70 -34.41
CA PHE A 218 -7.41 33.41 -33.90
C PHE A 218 -7.04 31.96 -34.20
N ILE A 219 -5.83 31.77 -34.70
CA ILE A 219 -5.25 30.47 -34.99
C ILE A 219 -4.10 30.28 -34.02
N LEU A 220 -4.13 29.15 -33.29
CA LEU A 220 -3.16 28.79 -32.26
C LEU A 220 -2.45 27.51 -32.68
N PRO A 221 -1.31 27.61 -33.39
CA PRO A 221 -0.61 26.46 -33.93
C PRO A 221 0.18 25.72 -32.84
N MET A 222 -0.07 24.43 -32.66
CA MET A 222 0.68 23.54 -31.76
C MET A 222 0.72 22.12 -32.32
N THR A 223 1.83 21.40 -32.13
CA THR A 223 1.87 19.97 -32.46
C THR A 223 0.92 19.17 -31.55
N MET A 224 0.19 18.22 -32.13
CA MET A 224 -0.71 17.33 -31.41
C MET A 224 -0.35 15.89 -31.77
N ASP A 225 0.18 15.12 -30.82
CA ASP A 225 0.62 13.75 -31.07
C ASP A 225 -0.54 12.75 -31.06
N ASP A 226 -0.40 11.63 -31.77
CA ASP A 226 -1.41 10.54 -31.75
C ASP A 226 -1.46 9.79 -30.39
N SER A 227 -0.42 9.96 -29.57
CA SER A 227 -0.22 9.34 -28.25
C SER A 227 -0.85 10.06 -27.07
N GLY A 228 -1.31 11.31 -27.23
CA GLY A 228 -1.93 12.10 -26.16
C GLY A 228 -0.93 12.62 -25.11
N VAL A 229 0.32 12.87 -25.50
CA VAL A 229 1.29 13.61 -24.68
C VAL A 229 1.22 15.08 -25.11
N GLU A 230 0.43 15.84 -24.35
CA GLU A 230 0.16 17.24 -24.66
C GLU A 230 1.20 18.16 -24.05
N ASP A 231 1.71 19.09 -24.86
CA ASP A 231 2.54 20.19 -24.37
C ASP A 231 1.66 21.26 -23.71
N VAL A 232 1.37 21.05 -22.42
CA VAL A 232 0.54 21.95 -21.62
C VAL A 232 1.20 23.33 -21.44
N GLU A 233 2.53 23.39 -21.47
CA GLU A 233 3.28 24.66 -21.47
C GLU A 233 2.98 25.46 -22.76
N MET A 234 2.89 24.75 -23.89
CA MET A 234 2.52 25.35 -25.17
C MET A 234 1.07 25.86 -25.16
N ILE A 235 0.12 25.10 -24.60
CA ILE A 235 -1.27 25.54 -24.43
C ILE A 235 -1.30 26.85 -23.62
N HIS A 236 -0.61 26.89 -22.48
CA HIS A 236 -0.53 28.08 -21.63
C HIS A 236 0.08 29.29 -22.36
N LYS A 237 1.20 29.09 -23.07
CA LYS A 237 1.86 30.17 -23.84
C LYS A 237 0.94 30.74 -24.94
N LEU A 238 0.17 29.89 -25.61
CA LEU A 238 -0.79 30.31 -26.63
C LEU A 238 -2.00 31.04 -26.02
N THR A 239 -2.53 30.58 -24.88
CA THR A 239 -3.62 31.29 -24.18
C THR A 239 -3.20 32.63 -23.60
N VAL A 240 -1.92 32.79 -23.22
CA VAL A 240 -1.36 34.10 -22.82
C VAL A 240 -1.28 35.06 -24.00
N GLN A 241 -0.85 34.60 -25.18
CA GLN A 241 -0.87 35.44 -26.40
C GLN A 241 -2.30 35.85 -26.76
N LEU A 242 -3.25 34.93 -26.64
CA LEU A 242 -4.67 35.20 -26.85
C LEU A 242 -5.19 36.28 -25.90
N LYS A 243 -4.81 36.23 -24.61
CA LYS A 243 -5.16 37.27 -23.61
C LYS A 243 -4.75 38.67 -24.07
N ILE A 244 -3.52 38.83 -24.55
CA ILE A 244 -2.96 40.12 -24.99
C ILE A 244 -3.77 40.73 -26.14
N GLU A 245 -4.25 39.90 -27.07
CA GLU A 245 -5.11 40.39 -28.16
C GLU A 245 -6.54 40.65 -27.70
N MET A 246 -7.08 39.83 -26.79
CA MET A 246 -8.42 40.03 -26.21
C MET A 246 -8.53 41.33 -25.41
N GLU A 247 -7.46 41.73 -24.70
CA GLU A 247 -7.41 43.03 -23.99
C GLU A 247 -7.55 44.25 -24.93
N LYS A 248 -7.24 44.09 -26.22
CA LYS A 248 -7.37 45.15 -27.24
C LYS A 248 -8.76 45.18 -27.89
N THR A 249 -9.63 44.23 -27.57
CA THR A 249 -10.97 44.10 -28.12
C THR A 249 -12.03 44.43 -27.08
N ASP A 250 -13.16 45.00 -27.51
CA ASP A 250 -14.32 45.27 -26.63
C ASP A 250 -15.30 44.06 -26.59
N ARG A 251 -14.85 42.89 -27.07
CA ARG A 251 -15.68 41.68 -27.19
C ARG A 251 -15.63 40.89 -25.88
N LYS A 252 -16.81 40.46 -25.42
CA LYS A 252 -16.97 39.73 -24.15
C LYS A 252 -17.22 38.24 -24.32
N ARG A 253 -17.22 37.73 -25.56
CA ARG A 253 -17.52 36.31 -25.85
C ARG A 253 -16.48 35.75 -26.81
N LEU A 254 -15.82 34.69 -26.37
CA LEU A 254 -14.82 33.97 -27.11
C LEU A 254 -15.24 32.49 -27.18
N ARG A 255 -15.15 31.90 -28.36
CA ARG A 255 -15.35 30.46 -28.55
C ARG A 255 -14.01 29.81 -28.81
N ILE A 256 -13.73 28.70 -28.14
CA ILE A 256 -12.47 27.96 -28.27
C ILE A 256 -12.78 26.55 -28.76
N GLY A 257 -12.15 26.17 -29.86
CA GLY A 257 -12.20 24.82 -30.42
C GLY A 257 -10.80 24.30 -30.73
N ALA A 258 -10.71 22.99 -31.00
CA ALA A 258 -9.48 22.35 -31.42
C ALA A 258 -9.70 21.43 -32.62
N LEU A 259 -8.75 21.48 -33.56
CA LEU A 259 -8.60 20.61 -34.72
C LEU A 259 -7.45 19.64 -34.45
N GLY A 260 -7.78 18.54 -33.77
CA GLY A 260 -6.85 17.50 -33.33
C GLY A 260 -7.23 16.92 -31.97
N ARG A 261 -6.36 16.09 -31.39
CA ARG A 261 -6.55 15.52 -30.05
C ARG A 261 -5.90 16.42 -29.00
N ILE A 262 -6.73 17.05 -28.17
CA ILE A 262 -6.31 17.85 -27.01
C ILE A 262 -7.22 17.54 -25.82
N ASP A 263 -6.68 17.51 -24.61
CA ASP A 263 -7.39 17.26 -23.38
C ASP A 263 -8.10 18.55 -22.99
N MET A 264 -9.41 18.50 -23.17
CA MET A 264 -10.30 19.60 -22.85
C MET A 264 -10.19 20.02 -21.38
N LYS A 265 -9.73 19.15 -20.47
CA LYS A 265 -9.46 19.48 -19.07
C LYS A 265 -8.28 20.45 -18.95
N TYR A 266 -7.16 20.15 -19.60
CA TYR A 266 -5.96 21.00 -19.54
C TYR A 266 -6.15 22.30 -20.30
N LEU A 267 -6.82 22.24 -21.47
CA LEU A 267 -7.23 23.42 -22.21
C LEU A 267 -8.12 24.35 -21.36
N ARG A 268 -9.11 23.79 -20.66
CA ARG A 268 -10.01 24.55 -19.78
C ARG A 268 -9.26 25.24 -18.65
N LYS A 269 -8.31 24.55 -18.01
CA LYS A 269 -7.51 25.11 -16.91
C LYS A 269 -6.57 26.23 -17.38
N CYS A 270 -5.86 26.02 -18.49
CA CYS A 270 -4.96 27.02 -19.04
C CYS A 270 -5.73 28.27 -19.50
N THR A 271 -6.91 28.07 -20.10
CA THR A 271 -7.81 29.16 -20.50
C THR A 271 -8.31 29.94 -19.28
N GLU A 272 -8.80 29.25 -18.25
CA GLU A 272 -9.26 29.89 -17.01
C GLU A 272 -8.13 30.68 -16.36
N PHE A 273 -6.94 30.10 -16.23
CA PHE A 273 -5.78 30.76 -15.61
C PHE A 273 -5.33 31.99 -16.41
N SER A 274 -5.20 31.86 -17.72
CA SER A 274 -4.66 32.93 -18.57
C SER A 274 -5.63 34.09 -18.74
N LEU A 275 -6.90 33.81 -19.01
CA LEU A 275 -7.92 34.83 -19.27
C LEU A 275 -8.55 35.39 -17.99
N ARG A 276 -8.15 34.89 -16.81
CA ARG A 276 -8.64 35.40 -15.53
C ARG A 276 -8.40 36.90 -15.41
N GLY A 277 -9.45 37.61 -14.99
CA GLY A 277 -9.45 39.07 -14.82
C GLY A 277 -10.01 39.86 -16.01
N LEU A 278 -10.29 39.20 -17.14
CA LEU A 278 -11.02 39.83 -18.25
C LEU A 278 -12.53 39.70 -18.05
N ASP A 279 -13.29 40.76 -18.39
CA ASP A 279 -14.76 40.74 -18.39
C ASP A 279 -15.27 40.02 -19.65
N MET A 280 -15.01 38.72 -19.74
CA MET A 280 -15.36 37.89 -20.87
C MET A 280 -15.78 36.48 -20.46
N LYS A 281 -16.48 35.79 -21.37
CA LYS A 281 -16.80 34.37 -21.27
C LYS A 281 -16.15 33.63 -22.43
N ALA A 282 -15.36 32.62 -22.09
CA ALA A 282 -14.73 31.71 -23.04
C ALA A 282 -15.48 30.37 -23.04
N THR A 283 -16.13 30.05 -24.16
CA THR A 283 -16.86 28.80 -24.34
C THR A 283 -15.99 27.79 -25.05
N ILE A 284 -15.61 26.72 -24.35
CA ILE A 284 -14.83 25.59 -24.88
C ILE A 284 -15.79 24.54 -25.41
N CYS A 285 -15.69 24.26 -26.70
CA CYS A 285 -16.58 23.35 -27.40
C CYS A 285 -16.10 21.90 -27.33
N ILE A 286 -16.96 21.00 -26.85
CA ILE A 286 -16.71 19.56 -26.82
C ILE A 286 -17.58 18.87 -27.89
N LYS A 287 -17.01 17.95 -28.68
CA LYS A 287 -17.77 17.14 -29.65
C LYS A 287 -18.81 16.30 -28.90
N GLU A 288 -20.09 16.35 -29.30
CA GLU A 288 -21.13 15.47 -28.75
C GLU A 288 -20.83 14.01 -29.11
N GLU A 289 -20.56 13.17 -28.10
CA GLU A 289 -20.59 11.73 -28.29
C GLU A 289 -22.03 11.29 -28.54
N LYS A 290 -22.35 10.93 -29.80
CA LYS A 290 -23.60 10.24 -30.13
C LYS A 290 -23.66 8.96 -29.29
N LYS A 291 -24.55 8.93 -28.29
CA LYS A 291 -24.94 7.70 -27.58
C LYS A 291 -25.60 6.76 -28.59
N THR A 292 -24.81 5.90 -29.21
CA THR A 292 -25.31 4.78 -30.00
C THR A 292 -25.52 3.61 -29.04
N GLN A 293 -26.78 3.24 -28.90
CA GLN A 293 -27.28 2.16 -28.08
C GLN A 293 -27.01 0.84 -28.82
N GLY A 294 -26.15 -0.04 -28.28
CA GLY A 294 -26.02 -1.42 -28.75
C GLY A 294 -24.60 -1.96 -28.78
N ASP A 295 -24.41 -3.07 -28.07
CA ASP A 295 -23.38 -4.10 -28.19
C ASP A 295 -21.93 -3.87 -27.70
N ARG A 296 -21.69 -4.49 -26.54
CA ARG A 296 -20.53 -5.28 -26.10
C ARG A 296 -19.35 -5.37 -27.07
N SER A 297 -18.20 -4.85 -26.62
CA SER A 297 -16.87 -5.49 -26.54
C SER A 297 -15.77 -4.45 -26.79
N GLY A 298 -14.66 -4.56 -26.04
CA GLY A 298 -13.43 -3.81 -26.31
C GLY A 298 -13.15 -2.66 -25.35
N THR A 299 -12.31 -2.97 -24.34
CA THR A 299 -11.22 -2.14 -23.81
C THR A 299 -11.20 -0.64 -24.11
N ASN A 300 -11.21 0.17 -23.05
CA ASN A 300 -10.23 1.25 -22.91
C ASN A 300 -10.07 1.67 -21.45
N GLY A 301 -8.87 1.42 -20.91
CA GLY A 301 -8.39 2.00 -19.68
C GLY A 301 -8.03 3.46 -19.91
N GLY A 302 -8.87 4.37 -19.43
CA GLY A 302 -8.49 5.75 -19.15
C GLY A 302 -7.92 5.82 -17.73
N LYS A 303 -6.62 6.10 -17.62
CA LYS A 303 -5.96 6.44 -16.34
C LYS A 303 -6.65 7.68 -15.76
N LYS A 304 -7.54 7.47 -14.79
CA LYS A 304 -7.85 8.50 -13.79
C LYS A 304 -6.60 8.68 -12.93
N THR A 305 -5.84 9.74 -13.16
CA THR A 305 -4.86 10.25 -12.18
C THR A 305 -5.65 10.68 -10.94
N ARG A 306 -5.68 9.78 -9.95
CA ARG A 306 -6.40 9.97 -8.68
C ARG A 306 -5.46 10.65 -7.69
N ASN A 307 -5.99 11.68 -7.06
CA ASN A 307 -5.37 12.50 -6.03
C ASN A 307 -4.85 11.62 -4.86
N SER A 308 -3.55 11.61 -4.58
CA SER A 308 -2.87 10.67 -3.67
C SER A 308 -3.06 10.96 -2.17
N ASP A 309 -3.60 12.13 -1.82
CA ASP A 309 -3.70 12.57 -0.42
C ASP A 309 -4.93 12.07 0.35
N LYS A 310 -5.99 11.62 -0.34
CA LYS A 310 -7.21 11.12 0.32
C LYS A 310 -7.10 9.66 0.79
N ASP A 311 -6.11 8.93 0.29
CA ASP A 311 -6.01 7.48 0.51
C ASP A 311 -4.94 7.11 1.55
N ARG A 312 -4.29 8.08 2.21
CA ARG A 312 -3.13 7.86 3.10
C ARG A 312 -3.43 8.18 4.57
N ILE A 313 -3.20 7.21 5.46
CA ILE A 313 -3.25 7.36 6.93
C ILE A 313 -1.83 7.26 7.48
N ILE A 314 -1.44 8.15 8.40
CA ILE A 314 -0.12 8.12 9.07
C ILE A 314 -0.32 8.00 10.58
N ILE A 315 0.18 6.93 11.18
CA ILE A 315 0.10 6.68 12.62
C ILE A 315 1.51 6.79 13.21
N LYS A 316 1.69 7.69 14.19
CA LYS A 316 2.99 7.93 14.83
C LYS A 316 3.05 7.24 16.19
N ALA A 317 4.18 6.60 16.49
CA ALA A 317 4.42 6.07 17.83
C ALA A 317 5.09 7.11 18.74
N GLN A 318 4.93 6.96 20.05
CA GLN A 318 5.59 7.79 21.05
C GLN A 318 7.10 7.50 21.11
N GLU A 319 7.92 8.55 20.97
CA GLU A 319 9.36 8.42 20.76
C GLU A 319 10.17 8.16 22.05
N ASP A 320 9.63 8.56 23.21
CA ASP A 320 10.33 8.52 24.50
C ASP A 320 10.28 7.15 25.20
N LEU A 321 9.68 6.15 24.55
CA LEU A 321 9.34 4.86 25.13
C LEU A 321 10.10 3.71 24.48
N ILE A 322 10.31 2.63 25.24
CA ILE A 322 10.90 1.40 24.69
C ILE A 322 9.79 0.57 24.08
N LEU A 323 9.71 0.56 22.76
CA LEU A 323 8.62 -0.08 22.01
C LEU A 323 9.03 -1.45 21.48
N ASP A 324 8.13 -2.42 21.63
CA ASP A 324 8.24 -3.75 21.02
C ASP A 324 7.35 -3.83 19.78
N ILE A 325 7.99 -3.69 18.62
CA ILE A 325 7.32 -3.63 17.31
C ILE A 325 6.97 -5.03 16.78
N ALA A 326 7.71 -6.06 17.17
CA ALA A 326 7.46 -7.43 16.70
C ALA A 326 6.07 -7.93 17.11
N GLU A 327 5.66 -7.60 18.34
CA GLU A 327 4.35 -7.96 18.89
C GLU A 327 3.29 -6.85 18.73
N SER A 328 3.57 -5.83 17.93
CA SER A 328 2.59 -4.79 17.59
C SER A 328 1.60 -5.25 16.51
N TYR A 329 0.43 -4.63 16.49
CA TYR A 329 -0.62 -4.94 15.52
C TYR A 329 -1.46 -3.71 15.19
N ILE A 330 -2.05 -3.71 14.00
CA ILE A 330 -3.05 -2.73 13.59
C ILE A 330 -4.41 -3.28 13.99
N TYR A 331 -5.13 -2.60 14.87
CA TYR A 331 -6.53 -2.89 15.16
C TYR A 331 -7.41 -2.14 14.16
N ILE A 332 -8.41 -2.83 13.62
CA ILE A 332 -9.33 -2.28 12.63
C ILE A 332 -10.75 -2.62 13.06
N GLU A 333 -11.61 -1.62 12.99
CA GLU A 333 -13.04 -1.76 13.22
C GLU A 333 -13.81 -0.96 12.17
N GLY A 334 -14.92 -1.53 11.71
CA GLY A 334 -15.68 -0.98 10.60
C GLY A 334 -17.05 -1.62 10.45
N LYS A 335 -17.79 -1.22 9.42
CA LYS A 335 -19.09 -1.81 9.07
C LYS A 335 -19.03 -2.51 7.73
N PHE A 336 -19.75 -3.61 7.63
CA PHE A 336 -19.95 -4.39 6.42
C PHE A 336 -21.45 -4.58 6.18
N ILE A 337 -22.00 -3.84 5.22
CA ILE A 337 -23.44 -3.84 4.93
C ILE A 337 -23.65 -4.24 3.47
N PRO A 338 -24.21 -5.42 3.19
CA PRO A 338 -24.63 -5.80 1.85
C PRO A 338 -25.65 -4.79 1.28
N ASN A 339 -25.56 -4.48 -0.01
CA ASN A 339 -26.52 -3.57 -0.67
C ASN A 339 -27.95 -4.14 -0.69
N ASP A 340 -28.07 -5.46 -0.62
CA ASP A 340 -29.33 -6.17 -0.46
C ASP A 340 -29.16 -7.24 0.62
N LEU A 341 -29.81 -7.03 1.77
CA LEU A 341 -29.73 -7.92 2.93
C LEU A 341 -30.39 -9.29 2.69
N ALA A 342 -31.21 -9.43 1.64
CA ALA A 342 -31.85 -10.70 1.29
C ALA A 342 -30.93 -11.63 0.49
N LYS A 343 -29.78 -11.13 -0.01
CA LYS A 343 -28.85 -11.91 -0.85
C LYS A 343 -27.56 -12.25 -0.12
N THR A 344 -26.91 -13.31 -0.58
CA THR A 344 -25.67 -13.79 0.02
C THR A 344 -24.52 -12.81 -0.23
N CYS A 345 -23.88 -12.36 0.85
CA CYS A 345 -22.69 -11.53 0.80
C CYS A 345 -21.93 -11.65 2.13
N HIS A 346 -20.65 -11.99 2.09
CA HIS A 346 -19.82 -12.28 3.26
C HIS A 346 -18.39 -11.78 3.07
N LEU A 347 -17.66 -11.54 4.16
CA LEU A 347 -16.25 -11.14 4.08
C LEU A 347 -15.41 -12.32 3.53
N SER A 348 -14.49 -12.00 2.64
CA SER A 348 -13.61 -12.98 2.00
C SER A 348 -12.44 -13.36 2.92
N ASN A 349 -11.74 -14.43 2.58
CA ASN A 349 -10.50 -14.78 3.27
C ASN A 349 -9.50 -13.61 3.22
N ASN A 350 -8.87 -13.31 4.36
CA ASN A 350 -7.90 -12.23 4.53
C ASN A 350 -8.46 -10.81 4.27
N ALA A 351 -9.78 -10.62 4.46
CA ALA A 351 -10.50 -9.38 4.18
C ALA A 351 -9.83 -8.10 4.72
N LEU A 352 -9.30 -8.14 5.95
CA LEU A 352 -8.67 -6.98 6.58
C LEU A 352 -7.44 -6.46 5.83
N ALA A 353 -6.64 -7.36 5.27
CA ALA A 353 -5.45 -6.97 4.51
C ALA A 353 -5.82 -6.41 3.13
N PHE A 354 -6.97 -6.79 2.56
CA PHE A 354 -7.48 -6.23 1.30
C PHE A 354 -8.03 -4.80 1.42
N LEU A 355 -8.15 -4.26 2.64
CA LEU A 355 -8.53 -2.86 2.86
C LEU A 355 -7.42 -1.87 2.47
N PHE A 356 -6.20 -2.35 2.20
CA PHE A 356 -5.04 -1.50 1.93
C PHE A 356 -4.34 -1.89 0.63
N ASP A 357 -3.89 -0.90 -0.14
CA ASP A 357 -3.05 -1.07 -1.32
C ASP A 357 -1.55 -1.08 -0.95
N GLU A 358 -1.16 -0.37 0.11
CA GLU A 358 0.23 -0.28 0.57
C GLU A 358 0.31 -0.09 2.09
N ILE A 359 1.28 -0.75 2.74
CA ILE A 359 1.64 -0.52 4.15
C ILE A 359 3.14 -0.29 4.23
N ARG A 360 3.53 0.84 4.83
CA ARG A 360 4.93 1.25 4.95
C ARG A 360 5.28 1.58 6.40
N TYR A 361 6.43 1.10 6.84
CA TYR A 361 6.98 1.39 8.16
C TYR A 361 8.29 2.16 8.01
N GLU A 362 8.32 3.35 8.62
CA GLU A 362 9.46 4.26 8.64
C GLU A 362 9.98 4.45 10.06
N MET A 363 11.31 4.48 10.20
CA MET A 363 11.97 4.65 11.49
C MET A 363 13.12 5.65 11.34
N GLY A 364 13.00 6.80 11.99
CA GLY A 364 13.97 7.91 11.91
C GLY A 364 13.99 8.58 10.54
N GLY A 365 12.83 8.70 9.88
CA GLY A 365 12.70 9.29 8.54
C GLY A 365 13.14 8.37 7.39
N GLU A 366 13.57 7.14 7.68
CA GLU A 366 13.99 6.20 6.65
C GLU A 366 13.04 5.00 6.57
N GLN A 367 12.68 4.63 5.34
CA GLN A 367 11.89 3.43 5.05
C GLN A 367 12.61 2.16 5.51
N VAL A 368 12.02 1.46 6.47
CA VAL A 368 12.48 0.15 6.94
C VAL A 368 11.83 -0.94 6.11
N CYS A 369 10.52 -0.87 5.93
CA CYS A 369 9.77 -1.89 5.22
C CYS A 369 8.61 -1.27 4.44
N LEU A 370 8.31 -1.86 3.28
CA LEU A 370 7.24 -1.48 2.39
C LEU A 370 6.58 -2.75 1.86
N ILE A 371 5.27 -2.86 2.01
CA ILE A 371 4.47 -3.97 1.52
C ILE A 371 3.44 -3.43 0.54
N ARG A 372 3.48 -3.92 -0.69
CA ARG A 372 2.48 -3.63 -1.72
C ARG A 372 1.44 -4.73 -1.74
N LYS A 373 0.18 -4.37 -1.98
CA LYS A 373 -0.96 -5.28 -2.02
C LYS A 373 -0.95 -6.27 -0.85
N PRO A 374 -1.00 -5.76 0.39
CA PRO A 374 -0.93 -6.60 1.59
C PRO A 374 -1.92 -7.77 1.55
N GLY A 375 -3.12 -7.59 1.00
CA GLY A 375 -4.09 -8.66 0.76
C GLY A 375 -3.49 -9.91 0.09
N ILE A 376 -2.92 -9.82 -1.12
CA ILE A 376 -2.36 -11.00 -1.77
C ILE A 376 -1.01 -11.40 -1.16
N THR A 377 -0.16 -10.43 -0.85
CA THR A 377 1.18 -10.68 -0.30
C THR A 377 1.12 -11.50 0.99
N THR A 378 0.24 -11.14 1.92
CA THR A 378 0.08 -11.91 3.15
C THR A 378 -0.71 -13.19 2.93
N THR A 379 -1.62 -13.26 1.95
CA THR A 379 -2.30 -14.52 1.59
C THR A 379 -1.29 -15.61 1.23
N MET A 380 -0.39 -15.32 0.29
CA MET A 380 0.64 -16.28 -0.13
C MET A 380 1.56 -16.66 1.03
N LYS A 381 1.99 -15.66 1.80
CA LYS A 381 2.85 -15.88 2.97
C LYS A 381 2.16 -16.73 4.03
N SER A 382 0.87 -16.54 4.26
CA SER A 382 0.10 -17.27 5.27
C SER A 382 -0.04 -18.74 4.92
N MET A 383 -0.40 -19.01 3.66
CA MET A 383 -0.62 -20.35 3.14
C MET A 383 0.61 -21.25 3.30
N ILE A 384 1.81 -20.69 3.25
CA ILE A 384 3.06 -21.45 3.38
C ILE A 384 3.63 -21.45 4.81
N SER A 385 3.31 -20.45 5.63
CA SER A 385 3.99 -20.24 6.92
C SER A 385 3.30 -20.88 8.11
N TYR A 386 1.99 -21.02 8.01
CA TYR A 386 1.15 -21.50 9.08
C TYR A 386 0.61 -22.89 8.74
N GLY A 387 0.17 -23.59 9.77
CA GLY A 387 -0.48 -24.90 9.69
C GLY A 387 -1.79 -24.92 10.46
N GLU A 388 -2.36 -26.11 10.63
CA GLU A 388 -3.62 -26.33 11.34
C GLU A 388 -3.60 -25.79 12.78
N THR A 389 -2.49 -25.92 13.50
CA THR A 389 -2.30 -25.43 14.87
C THR A 389 -2.43 -23.91 14.99
N SER A 390 -2.17 -23.19 13.91
CA SER A 390 -2.18 -21.72 13.86
C SER A 390 -3.53 -21.14 13.44
N THR A 391 -4.49 -21.97 12.99
CA THR A 391 -5.79 -21.53 12.46
C THR A 391 -6.56 -20.63 13.43
N LYS A 392 -6.65 -21.01 14.70
CA LYS A 392 -7.33 -20.22 15.75
C LYS A 392 -6.69 -18.85 15.98
N PHE A 393 -5.37 -18.75 15.83
CA PHE A 393 -4.68 -17.46 15.94
C PHE A 393 -5.02 -16.55 14.76
N LEU A 394 -5.18 -17.13 13.58
CA LEU A 394 -5.46 -16.41 12.34
C LEU A 394 -6.93 -15.96 12.20
N ASP A 395 -7.86 -16.54 12.96
CA ASP A 395 -9.28 -16.13 12.98
C ASP A 395 -9.44 -14.61 13.16
N THR A 396 -8.75 -14.06 14.17
CA THR A 396 -8.80 -12.60 14.48
C THR A 396 -8.13 -11.71 13.44
N VAL A 397 -7.40 -12.29 12.49
CA VAL A 397 -6.74 -11.62 11.36
C VAL A 397 -7.64 -11.65 10.11
N GLY A 398 -8.82 -12.28 10.21
CA GLY A 398 -9.74 -12.46 9.11
C GLY A 398 -9.33 -13.60 8.17
N TRP A 399 -8.55 -14.57 8.65
CA TRP A 399 -8.19 -15.75 7.87
C TRP A 399 -9.23 -16.86 7.99
N GLY A 400 -9.39 -17.64 6.91
CA GLY A 400 -10.32 -18.75 6.84
C GLY A 400 -11.78 -18.32 6.95
N LEU A 401 -12.09 -17.11 6.49
CA LEU A 401 -13.47 -16.63 6.38
C LEU A 401 -14.12 -17.21 5.13
N ASP A 402 -15.35 -17.67 5.28
CA ASP A 402 -16.22 -18.14 4.20
C ASP A 402 -17.69 -17.85 4.55
N GLU A 403 -18.62 -18.23 3.68
CA GLU A 403 -20.06 -18.02 3.88
C GLU A 403 -20.58 -18.56 5.23
N ASN A 404 -19.99 -19.65 5.73
CA ASN A 404 -20.39 -20.32 6.96
C ASN A 404 -19.58 -19.86 8.17
N LYS A 405 -18.43 -19.22 7.96
CA LYS A 405 -17.47 -18.82 9.01
C LYS A 405 -17.12 -17.34 8.88
N GLN A 406 -17.83 -16.50 9.63
CA GLN A 406 -17.65 -15.04 9.68
C GLN A 406 -17.20 -14.54 11.06
N VAL A 407 -16.13 -15.12 11.61
CA VAL A 407 -15.72 -14.96 13.02
C VAL A 407 -15.35 -13.53 13.46
N ILE A 408 -15.06 -12.63 12.51
CA ILE A 408 -14.72 -11.23 12.79
C ILE A 408 -15.89 -10.26 12.59
N LEU A 409 -17.05 -10.75 12.13
CA LEU A 409 -18.23 -9.94 11.80
C LEU A 409 -19.36 -10.30 12.75
N ASP A 410 -19.90 -9.28 13.43
CA ASP A 410 -21.15 -9.40 14.14
C ASP A 410 -22.32 -9.13 13.18
N THR A 411 -22.96 -10.19 12.69
CA THR A 411 -24.03 -10.12 11.70
C THR A 411 -25.19 -9.19 12.09
N PRO A 412 -25.69 -9.18 13.35
CA PRO A 412 -26.77 -8.29 13.76
C PRO A 412 -26.42 -6.80 13.71
N SER A 413 -25.21 -6.42 14.12
CA SER A 413 -24.77 -5.01 14.11
C SER A 413 -24.08 -4.58 12.83
N HIS A 414 -23.81 -5.53 11.92
CA HIS A 414 -23.00 -5.34 10.72
C HIS A 414 -21.59 -4.80 11.01
N THR A 415 -21.09 -4.98 12.24
CA THR A 415 -19.80 -4.44 12.66
C THR A 415 -18.75 -5.54 12.59
N PHE A 416 -17.63 -5.27 11.92
CA PHE A 416 -16.48 -6.16 11.94
C PHE A 416 -15.35 -5.54 12.77
N SER A 417 -14.59 -6.41 13.44
CA SER A 417 -13.37 -6.00 14.14
C SER A 417 -12.31 -7.09 14.06
N GLY A 418 -11.06 -6.68 13.94
CA GLY A 418 -9.95 -7.60 13.92
C GLY A 418 -8.60 -6.93 14.06
N LYS A 419 -7.54 -7.73 13.95
CA LYS A 419 -6.17 -7.26 14.08
C LYS A 419 -5.29 -7.75 12.95
N LEU A 420 -4.40 -6.90 12.47
CA LEU A 420 -3.31 -7.24 11.54
C LEU A 420 -1.97 -7.12 12.28
N PRO A 421 -1.39 -8.23 12.77
CA PRO A 421 -0.07 -8.22 13.40
C PRO A 421 1.01 -7.76 12.43
N LEU A 422 1.95 -6.91 12.88
CA LEU A 422 3.01 -6.43 11.98
C LEU A 422 3.93 -7.57 11.51
N LYS A 423 4.17 -8.58 12.36
CA LYS A 423 4.92 -9.79 11.98
C LYS A 423 4.28 -10.61 10.85
N PHE A 424 2.97 -10.45 10.66
CA PHE A 424 2.23 -11.08 9.57
C PHE A 424 2.41 -10.34 8.24
N LEU A 425 2.51 -9.00 8.33
CA LEU A 425 2.67 -8.12 7.18
C LEU A 425 4.13 -8.04 6.72
N MET A 426 5.09 -7.96 7.66
CA MET A 426 6.45 -7.49 7.41
C MET A 426 7.51 -8.36 8.10
N GLY A 427 8.52 -8.79 7.35
CA GLY A 427 9.58 -9.65 7.90
C GLY A 427 10.51 -8.94 8.88
N PHE A 428 10.58 -7.60 8.85
CA PHE A 428 11.24 -6.82 9.90
C PHE A 428 10.63 -7.12 11.27
N ALA A 429 9.31 -7.12 11.40
CA ALA A 429 8.62 -7.39 12.65
C ALA A 429 8.63 -8.89 13.00
N GLU A 430 8.82 -9.77 12.01
CA GLU A 430 9.03 -11.21 12.25
C GLU A 430 10.41 -11.50 12.87
N ASP A 431 11.46 -10.80 12.41
CA ASP A 431 12.85 -11.09 12.80
C ASP A 431 13.37 -10.22 13.96
N TYR A 432 12.93 -8.96 14.03
CA TYR A 432 13.47 -7.99 14.97
C TYR A 432 12.64 -7.91 16.25
N ASN A 433 12.98 -8.75 17.22
CA ASN A 433 12.31 -8.86 18.53
C ASN A 433 12.92 -8.00 19.65
N LYS A 434 13.71 -6.97 19.31
CA LYS A 434 14.38 -6.10 20.29
C LYS A 434 13.63 -4.78 20.45
N GLY A 435 13.65 -4.24 21.67
CA GLY A 435 13.04 -2.94 21.95
C GLY A 435 13.71 -1.80 21.18
N ILE A 436 12.91 -0.88 20.67
CA ILE A 436 13.34 0.34 19.98
C ILE A 436 13.13 1.53 20.93
N LEU A 437 14.11 2.43 21.04
CA LEU A 437 14.10 3.57 21.97
C LEU A 437 14.59 4.84 21.28
N ASN A 438 13.99 5.99 21.61
CA ASN A 438 14.42 7.34 21.20
C ASN A 438 14.53 7.51 19.68
N ILE A 439 13.56 6.98 18.94
CA ILE A 439 13.51 7.17 17.50
C ILE A 439 12.08 7.30 17.01
N LYS A 440 11.87 8.30 16.15
CA LYS A 440 10.63 8.53 15.44
C LYS A 440 10.21 7.29 14.66
N GLN A 441 8.96 6.88 14.82
CA GLN A 441 8.40 5.70 14.17
C GLN A 441 7.04 6.04 13.59
N GLU A 442 6.86 5.74 12.31
CA GLU A 442 5.66 6.07 11.55
C GLU A 442 5.20 4.84 10.78
N LEU A 443 3.91 4.54 10.90
CA LEU A 443 3.22 3.55 10.11
C LEU A 443 2.30 4.28 9.13
N ILE A 444 2.56 4.11 7.85
CA ILE A 444 1.84 4.75 6.76
C ILE A 444 1.00 3.68 6.06
N LEU A 445 -0.31 3.89 5.99
CA LEU A 445 -1.27 2.99 5.36
C LEU A 445 -1.87 3.70 4.15
N ILE A 446 -1.87 3.04 3.00
CA ILE A 446 -2.61 3.49 1.81
C ILE A 446 -3.83 2.60 1.66
N ILE A 447 -5.02 3.19 1.78
CA ILE A 447 -6.32 2.51 1.65
C ILE A 447 -6.50 2.04 0.20
N ALA A 448 -7.06 0.85 0.03
CA ALA A 448 -7.33 0.30 -1.28
C ALA A 448 -8.35 1.14 -2.05
N ARG A 449 -8.14 1.29 -3.36
CA ARG A 449 -9.08 2.02 -4.24
C ARG A 449 -10.46 1.38 -4.34
N SER A 450 -10.56 0.10 -4.00
CA SER A 450 -11.79 -0.69 -3.95
C SER A 450 -11.66 -1.77 -2.87
N PHE A 451 -12.75 -2.02 -2.15
CA PHE A 451 -12.82 -3.10 -1.15
C PHE A 451 -13.43 -4.38 -1.72
N LYS A 452 -13.60 -4.50 -3.03
CA LYS A 452 -14.23 -5.68 -3.65
C LYS A 452 -13.49 -6.99 -3.38
N ASN A 453 -12.18 -6.94 -3.14
CA ASN A 453 -11.41 -8.13 -2.78
C ASN A 453 -11.60 -8.56 -1.32
N SER A 454 -12.23 -7.73 -0.47
CA SER A 454 -12.44 -8.03 0.95
C SER A 454 -13.76 -8.75 1.24
N TYR A 455 -14.59 -9.01 0.23
CA TYR A 455 -15.87 -9.70 0.37
C TYR A 455 -16.24 -10.48 -0.90
N MET A 456 -17.15 -11.44 -0.76
CA MET A 456 -17.74 -12.18 -1.88
C MET A 456 -19.24 -12.27 -1.74
N GLY A 457 -19.96 -12.33 -2.87
CA GLY A 457 -21.40 -12.51 -2.86
C GLY A 457 -22.10 -12.18 -4.17
N GLU A 458 -23.42 -12.32 -4.15
CA GLU A 458 -24.30 -11.99 -5.28
C GLU A 458 -24.39 -10.47 -5.51
N VAL A 459 -24.24 -9.70 -4.42
CA VAL A 459 -24.38 -8.23 -4.41
C VAL A 459 -23.15 -7.55 -3.87
N ASP A 460 -22.96 -6.30 -4.29
CA ASP A 460 -21.93 -5.44 -3.69
C ASP A 460 -22.28 -5.12 -2.23
N ALA A 461 -21.26 -4.82 -1.44
CA ALA A 461 -21.40 -4.39 -0.05
C ALA A 461 -20.76 -3.02 0.14
N ASN A 462 -21.34 -2.24 1.04
CA ASN A 462 -20.75 -1.03 1.56
C ASN A 462 -19.87 -1.39 2.76
N VAL A 463 -18.56 -1.19 2.60
CA VAL A 463 -17.54 -1.44 3.63
C VAL A 463 -16.99 -0.10 4.10
N THR A 464 -17.18 0.22 5.37
CA THR A 464 -16.63 1.44 5.98
C THR A 464 -15.62 1.09 7.05
N ILE A 465 -14.53 1.86 7.11
CA ILE A 465 -13.55 1.75 8.18
C ILE A 465 -13.86 2.88 9.16
N ASN A 466 -14.27 2.53 10.37
CA ASN A 466 -14.64 3.53 11.38
C ASN A 466 -13.43 3.88 12.26
N LYS A 467 -12.54 2.92 12.47
CA LYS A 467 -11.44 3.06 13.42
C LYS A 467 -10.23 2.23 13.02
N ILE A 468 -9.06 2.86 13.03
CA ILE A 468 -7.76 2.20 12.87
C ILE A 468 -6.84 2.64 14.01
N GLU A 469 -6.22 1.68 14.69
CA GLU A 469 -5.28 1.96 15.77
C GLU A 469 -4.01 1.12 15.62
N TRP A 470 -2.85 1.72 15.83
CA TRP A 470 -1.62 0.96 15.97
C TRP A 470 -1.36 0.67 17.45
N LYS A 471 -1.49 -0.59 17.84
CA LYS A 471 -1.30 -1.06 19.20
C LYS A 471 0.13 -1.56 19.36
N ILE A 472 0.90 -0.91 20.22
CA ILE A 472 2.32 -1.22 20.45
C ILE A 472 2.55 -1.52 21.93
N ARG A 473 3.34 -2.54 22.23
CA ARG A 473 3.71 -2.84 23.61
C ARG A 473 4.87 -1.94 24.05
N HIS A 474 4.69 -1.25 25.17
CA HIS A 474 5.74 -0.51 25.85
C HIS A 474 6.39 -1.35 26.95
N VAL A 475 7.70 -1.52 26.85
CA VAL A 475 8.53 -2.26 27.79
C VAL A 475 9.08 -1.31 28.85
N MET A 476 8.65 -1.45 30.10
CA MET A 476 9.24 -0.69 31.21
C MET A 476 10.27 -1.53 31.99
N PRO A 477 11.58 -1.30 31.77
CA PRO A 477 12.61 -1.91 32.60
C PRO A 477 12.64 -1.24 33.99
N SER A 478 13.08 -1.99 35.00
CA SER A 478 13.34 -1.41 36.32
C SER A 478 14.43 -0.32 36.24
N ASP A 479 14.40 0.64 37.15
CA ASP A 479 15.32 1.80 37.13
C ASP A 479 16.79 1.39 37.06
N ARG A 480 17.17 0.31 37.75
CA ARG A 480 18.52 -0.25 37.69
C ARG A 480 18.89 -0.72 36.28
N GLN A 481 17.97 -1.36 35.57
CA GLN A 481 18.19 -1.83 34.20
C GLN A 481 18.11 -0.67 33.20
N LYS A 482 17.19 0.28 33.41
CA LYS A 482 17.09 1.51 32.62
C LYS A 482 18.39 2.30 32.67
N LEU A 483 18.96 2.52 33.86
CA LEU A 483 20.25 3.18 34.04
C LEU A 483 21.39 2.42 33.35
N LYS A 484 21.42 1.08 33.45
CA LYS A 484 22.41 0.27 32.74
C LYS A 484 22.28 0.38 31.22
N LEU A 485 21.06 0.39 30.69
CA LEU A 485 20.77 0.53 29.27
C LEU A 485 21.23 1.90 28.76
N LEU A 486 20.81 2.98 29.43
CA LEU A 486 21.19 4.35 29.09
C LEU A 486 22.71 4.56 29.18
N ASN A 487 23.36 4.02 30.21
CA ASN A 487 24.83 4.08 30.32
C ASN A 487 25.54 3.34 29.19
N ARG A 488 24.98 2.22 28.69
CA ARG A 488 25.52 1.52 27.52
C ARG A 488 25.33 2.34 26.25
N LEU A 489 24.15 2.91 26.04
CA LEU A 489 23.87 3.76 24.88
C LEU A 489 24.78 5.00 24.84
N ASN A 490 24.95 5.67 25.98
CA ASN A 490 25.80 6.87 26.08
C ASN A 490 27.30 6.57 25.88
N LYS A 491 27.79 5.43 26.37
CA LYS A 491 29.18 4.97 26.10
C LYS A 491 29.40 4.53 24.65
N SER A 492 28.32 4.21 23.96
CA SER A 492 28.28 3.57 22.65
C SER A 492 27.74 4.50 21.57
N SER A 493 27.82 5.82 21.76
CA SER A 493 27.26 6.83 20.84
C SER A 493 27.78 6.75 19.40
N THR A 494 28.82 5.94 19.15
CA THR A 494 29.38 5.63 17.84
C THR A 494 29.16 4.19 17.36
N ALA A 495 28.61 3.29 18.18
CA ALA A 495 28.40 1.89 17.78
C ALA A 495 27.07 1.74 17.03
N LYS A 496 27.21 1.91 15.73
CA LYS A 496 26.27 1.53 14.68
C LYS A 496 25.71 0.11 14.90
N ILE A 497 24.41 -0.02 15.22
CA ILE A 497 23.72 -1.31 15.35
C ILE A 497 23.40 -1.83 13.96
N LYS A 498 24.00 -2.97 13.60
CA LYS A 498 23.65 -3.71 12.39
C LYS A 498 22.33 -4.47 12.63
N LEU A 499 21.28 -4.04 11.93
CA LEU A 499 19.98 -4.67 11.87
C LEU A 499 19.93 -5.53 10.61
N ALA A 500 19.75 -6.83 10.77
CA ALA A 500 19.58 -7.74 9.65
C ALA A 500 18.24 -8.45 9.77
N TYR A 501 17.38 -8.27 8.78
CA TYR A 501 16.03 -8.82 8.78
C TYR A 501 15.63 -9.26 7.38
N ARG A 502 14.70 -10.20 7.35
CA ARG A 502 14.04 -10.70 6.16
C ARG A 502 13.02 -9.68 5.69
N MET A 503 13.03 -9.41 4.40
CA MET A 503 12.04 -8.58 3.74
C MET A 503 11.42 -9.34 2.59
N TRP A 504 10.26 -8.88 2.17
CA TRP A 504 9.54 -9.48 1.06
C TRP A 504 8.99 -8.43 0.14
N ASP A 505 9.24 -8.65 -1.14
CA ASP A 505 8.72 -7.83 -2.23
C ASP A 505 7.79 -8.67 -3.09
N LEU A 506 6.71 -8.03 -3.55
CA LEU A 506 5.80 -8.59 -4.52
C LEU A 506 6.09 -8.02 -5.91
N TYR A 507 6.15 -8.92 -6.90
CA TYR A 507 6.20 -8.59 -8.33
C TYR A 507 5.04 -9.26 -9.04
N GLU A 508 4.45 -8.58 -10.01
CA GLU A 508 3.35 -9.08 -10.84
C GLU A 508 3.71 -8.89 -12.31
N LEU A 509 3.44 -9.90 -13.14
CA LEU A 509 3.44 -9.76 -14.58
C LEU A 509 1.96 -9.67 -15.08
N PRO A 510 1.56 -8.60 -15.79
CA PRO A 510 0.15 -8.35 -16.06
C PRO A 510 -0.55 -9.38 -16.96
N ALA A 511 0.21 -10.12 -17.75
CA ALA A 511 -0.30 -11.17 -18.62
C ALA A 511 0.84 -12.08 -19.08
N ILE A 512 0.61 -13.39 -18.99
CA ILE A 512 1.47 -14.41 -19.60
C ILE A 512 1.27 -14.39 -21.11
N ARG A 513 2.36 -14.54 -21.87
CA ARG A 513 2.26 -14.75 -23.32
C ARG A 513 1.59 -16.09 -23.62
N GLU A 514 0.65 -16.12 -24.57
CA GLU A 514 -0.04 -17.35 -25.02
C GLU A 514 0.89 -18.30 -25.80
N THR A 515 1.91 -18.79 -25.11
CA THR A 515 2.96 -19.68 -25.62
C THR A 515 3.16 -20.82 -24.63
N ALA A 516 3.80 -21.92 -25.06
CA ALA A 516 4.06 -23.06 -24.19
C ALA A 516 5.18 -22.82 -23.17
N SER A 517 5.97 -21.76 -23.33
CA SER A 517 7.07 -21.41 -22.43
C SER A 517 7.30 -19.90 -22.43
N ASP A 518 7.51 -19.33 -21.25
CA ASP A 518 7.83 -17.91 -21.11
C ASP A 518 9.00 -17.73 -20.11
N ILE A 519 9.74 -16.64 -20.29
CA ILE A 519 10.82 -16.19 -19.42
C ILE A 519 10.53 -14.75 -19.02
N TRP A 520 10.34 -14.54 -17.74
CA TRP A 520 10.09 -13.24 -17.14
C TRP A 520 11.33 -12.72 -16.41
N ALA A 521 11.87 -11.59 -16.87
CA ALA A 521 12.90 -10.86 -16.13
C ALA A 521 12.23 -9.98 -15.05
N ILE A 522 12.41 -10.36 -13.78
CA ILE A 522 11.72 -9.73 -12.66
C ILE A 522 12.39 -8.41 -12.30
N LYS A 523 13.67 -8.49 -11.90
CA LYS A 523 14.46 -7.34 -11.46
C LYS A 523 15.92 -7.73 -11.28
N THR A 524 16.80 -6.76 -11.45
CA THR A 524 18.19 -6.83 -10.97
C THR A 524 18.31 -6.24 -9.56
N THR A 525 18.81 -7.00 -8.59
CA THR A 525 18.97 -6.59 -7.20
C THR A 525 20.44 -6.52 -6.78
N SER A 526 20.74 -5.88 -5.65
CA SER A 526 22.09 -5.90 -5.09
C SER A 526 22.41 -7.27 -4.48
N SER A 527 23.68 -7.64 -4.41
CA SER A 527 24.10 -8.90 -3.78
C SER A 527 23.71 -8.99 -2.29
N LEU A 528 23.57 -7.85 -1.61
CA LEU A 528 23.10 -7.78 -0.21
C LEU A 528 21.63 -8.20 -0.08
N GLU A 529 20.80 -7.86 -1.06
CA GLU A 529 19.38 -8.18 -1.09
C GLU A 529 19.07 -9.42 -1.94
N ARG A 530 20.00 -10.38 -1.99
CA ARG A 530 19.80 -11.62 -2.77
C ARG A 530 18.57 -12.42 -2.30
N PRO A 531 17.76 -12.95 -3.23
CA PRO A 531 16.60 -13.77 -2.90
C PRO A 531 17.02 -15.04 -2.17
N ARG A 532 16.29 -15.48 -1.14
CA ARG A 532 16.47 -16.78 -0.47
C ARG A 532 15.35 -17.75 -0.80
N TYR A 533 14.15 -17.22 -0.98
CA TYR A 533 12.99 -17.96 -1.43
C TYR A 533 12.27 -17.14 -2.48
N ILE A 534 11.69 -17.86 -3.44
CA ILE A 534 10.75 -17.35 -4.43
C ILE A 534 9.49 -18.19 -4.29
N ILE A 535 8.38 -17.55 -3.95
CA ILE A 535 7.05 -18.19 -3.96
C ILE A 535 6.32 -17.65 -5.17
N ILE A 536 5.64 -18.54 -5.88
CA ILE A 536 4.98 -18.27 -7.15
C ILE A 536 3.54 -18.77 -7.06
N GLY A 537 2.59 -17.91 -7.40
CA GLY A 537 1.19 -18.27 -7.56
C GLY A 537 0.65 -17.69 -8.85
N PHE A 538 -0.02 -18.50 -9.66
CA PHE A 538 -0.71 -18.05 -10.87
C PHE A 538 -2.15 -17.71 -10.52
N GLN A 539 -2.69 -16.61 -11.04
CA GLN A 539 -4.05 -16.19 -10.75
C GLN A 539 -4.80 -15.86 -12.05
N CYS A 540 -6.11 -16.09 -12.08
CA CYS A 540 -6.93 -15.60 -13.18
C CYS A 540 -7.09 -14.07 -13.08
N SER A 541 -6.97 -13.35 -14.19
CA SER A 541 -7.08 -11.90 -14.27
C SER A 541 -8.41 -11.37 -13.78
N ASP A 542 -9.42 -12.24 -13.84
CA ASP A 542 -10.81 -11.96 -13.52
C ASP A 542 -11.10 -12.19 -12.03
N ASN A 543 -10.15 -12.73 -11.25
CA ASN A 543 -10.30 -12.95 -9.81
C ASN A 543 -10.00 -11.71 -8.95
N THR A 544 -9.70 -10.57 -9.59
CA THR A 544 -9.35 -9.31 -8.88
C THR A 544 -10.43 -8.26 -9.11
N ASP A 545 -10.82 -7.57 -8.04
CA ASP A 545 -11.85 -6.51 -8.01
C ASP A 545 -13.24 -6.96 -8.49
N ASP A 546 -13.55 -8.25 -8.30
CA ASP A 546 -14.83 -8.87 -8.62
C ASP A 546 -15.36 -9.65 -7.41
N ARG A 547 -16.54 -9.25 -6.91
CA ARG A 547 -17.22 -9.89 -5.75
C ARG A 547 -17.64 -11.34 -6.00
N SER A 548 -17.71 -11.78 -7.26
CA SER A 548 -18.10 -13.13 -7.62
C SER A 548 -16.92 -14.11 -7.59
N LYS A 549 -15.70 -13.61 -7.38
CA LYS A 549 -14.46 -14.37 -7.43
C LYS A 549 -13.65 -14.17 -6.16
N ASP A 550 -12.94 -15.22 -5.78
CA ASP A 550 -12.06 -15.19 -4.62
C ASP A 550 -10.65 -14.76 -5.04
N ALA A 551 -10.27 -13.56 -4.59
CA ALA A 551 -8.94 -12.99 -4.83
C ALA A 551 -7.80 -13.81 -4.17
N THR A 552 -8.11 -14.74 -3.27
CA THR A 552 -7.12 -15.62 -2.63
C THR A 552 -6.90 -16.95 -3.35
N LYS A 553 -7.59 -17.19 -4.48
CA LYS A 553 -7.47 -18.43 -5.26
C LYS A 553 -6.45 -18.31 -6.39
N PHE A 554 -5.47 -19.19 -6.32
CA PHE A 554 -4.43 -19.47 -7.31
C PHE A 554 -4.78 -20.72 -8.11
N ILE A 555 -4.24 -20.81 -9.32
CA ILE A 555 -4.44 -21.92 -10.26
C ILE A 555 -3.09 -22.59 -10.58
N HIS A 556 -3.11 -23.86 -10.99
CA HIS A 556 -1.87 -24.54 -11.45
C HIS A 556 -1.43 -24.10 -12.86
N ALA A 557 -2.32 -23.48 -13.64
CA ALA A 557 -2.08 -22.98 -15.00
C ALA A 557 -1.49 -24.02 -16.00
N GLY A 558 -1.64 -25.32 -15.71
CA GLY A 558 -1.04 -26.40 -16.50
C GLY A 558 0.50 -26.43 -16.47
N VAL A 559 1.12 -25.78 -15.48
CA VAL A 559 2.58 -25.64 -15.43
C VAL A 559 3.26 -27.00 -15.25
N ASN A 560 4.27 -27.23 -16.08
CA ASN A 560 5.06 -28.46 -16.15
C ASN A 560 6.44 -28.27 -15.50
N ASN A 561 7.10 -27.15 -15.81
CA ASN A 561 8.41 -26.81 -15.25
C ASN A 561 8.43 -25.36 -14.80
N ILE A 562 9.12 -25.10 -13.70
CA ILE A 562 9.40 -23.76 -13.19
C ILE A 562 10.87 -23.72 -12.80
N ARG A 563 11.61 -22.75 -13.33
CA ARG A 563 13.04 -22.57 -13.08
C ARG A 563 13.37 -21.10 -12.87
N LEU A 564 14.04 -20.82 -11.76
CA LEU A 564 14.57 -19.52 -11.41
C LEU A 564 16.04 -19.44 -11.82
N TYR A 565 16.37 -18.40 -12.56
CA TYR A 565 17.75 -18.04 -12.89
C TYR A 565 18.17 -16.88 -11.99
N LEU A 566 19.20 -17.12 -11.20
CA LEU A 566 19.92 -16.09 -10.44
C LEU A 566 21.27 -15.89 -11.12
N ASN A 567 21.38 -14.86 -11.95
CA ASN A 567 22.48 -14.70 -12.90
C ASN A 567 22.65 -15.95 -13.80
N SER A 568 23.67 -16.77 -13.52
CA SER A 568 23.99 -17.99 -14.26
C SER A 568 23.58 -19.27 -13.54
N GLU A 569 23.11 -19.18 -12.30
CA GLU A 569 22.68 -20.32 -11.49
C GLU A 569 21.18 -20.58 -11.64
N VAL A 570 20.79 -21.86 -11.63
CA VAL A 570 19.41 -22.30 -11.88
C VAL A 570 18.86 -23.06 -10.68
N TYR A 571 17.64 -22.71 -10.26
CA TYR A 571 16.94 -23.29 -9.13
C TYR A 571 15.48 -23.61 -9.49
N PRO A 572 14.99 -24.83 -9.26
CA PRO A 572 15.76 -26.06 -9.05
C PRO A 572 16.63 -26.39 -10.27
N TYR A 573 17.71 -27.14 -10.06
CA TYR A 573 18.54 -27.65 -11.15
C TYR A 573 17.79 -28.70 -11.99
N GLU A 574 17.05 -29.59 -11.32
CA GLU A 574 16.23 -30.60 -11.97
C GLU A 574 14.89 -30.02 -12.45
N ARG A 575 14.43 -30.52 -13.60
CA ARG A 575 13.09 -30.22 -14.09
C ARG A 575 12.06 -31.03 -13.31
N TRP A 576 11.06 -30.36 -12.74
CA TRP A 576 10.01 -31.02 -11.96
C TRP A 576 9.09 -31.90 -12.81
N ASN A 577 8.90 -31.60 -14.10
CA ASN A 577 8.06 -32.35 -15.04
C ASN A 577 6.66 -32.64 -14.48
N LEU A 578 6.02 -31.62 -13.91
CA LEU A 578 4.73 -31.70 -13.24
C LEU A 578 3.62 -32.12 -14.21
N ASP A 579 2.66 -32.89 -13.69
CA ASP A 579 1.45 -33.29 -14.41
C ASP A 579 0.29 -33.38 -13.43
N PHE A 580 -0.50 -32.31 -13.34
CA PHE A 580 -1.61 -32.21 -12.38
C PHE A 580 -2.75 -33.19 -12.70
N ASP A 581 -2.99 -33.47 -13.99
CA ASP A 581 -4.02 -34.43 -14.44
C ASP A 581 -3.69 -35.85 -13.99
N ARG A 582 -2.41 -36.22 -14.08
CA ARG A 582 -1.90 -37.52 -13.61
C ARG A 582 -1.47 -37.53 -12.14
N LYS A 583 -1.67 -36.43 -11.41
CA LYS A 583 -1.24 -36.28 -10.00
C LYS A 583 0.27 -36.51 -9.79
N LEU A 584 1.09 -36.14 -10.78
CA LEU A 584 2.55 -36.11 -10.69
C LEU A 584 3.02 -34.73 -10.22
N ASP A 585 2.54 -34.33 -9.04
CA ASP A 585 2.73 -33.00 -8.44
C ASP A 585 3.41 -33.06 -7.07
N ALA A 586 3.79 -34.27 -6.62
CA ALA A 586 4.39 -34.51 -5.31
C ALA A 586 5.68 -33.70 -5.06
N VAL A 587 6.49 -33.44 -6.10
CA VAL A 587 7.72 -32.66 -5.96
C VAL A 587 7.42 -31.19 -5.63
N ALA A 588 6.39 -30.62 -6.25
CA ALA A 588 5.95 -29.25 -5.94
C ALA A 588 5.35 -29.17 -4.52
N TYR A 589 4.57 -30.17 -4.13
CA TYR A 589 4.03 -30.27 -2.77
C TYR A 589 5.13 -30.45 -1.71
N TYR A 590 6.16 -31.25 -2.01
CA TYR A 590 7.34 -31.42 -1.16
C TYR A 590 8.09 -30.10 -0.94
N ALA A 591 8.22 -29.27 -1.97
CA ALA A 591 8.79 -27.93 -1.81
C ALA A 591 7.90 -27.02 -0.94
N TYR A 592 6.58 -27.13 -1.10
CA TYR A 592 5.59 -26.41 -0.29
C TYR A 592 5.66 -26.78 1.21
N GLU A 593 5.65 -28.07 1.56
CA GLU A 593 5.68 -28.53 2.95
C GLU A 593 7.01 -28.21 3.65
N ASN A 594 8.14 -28.28 2.92
CA ASN A 594 9.46 -28.10 3.50
C ASN A 594 9.84 -26.64 3.72
N PHE A 595 9.07 -25.70 3.16
CA PHE A 595 9.30 -24.28 3.39
C PHE A 595 9.37 -23.97 4.89
N GLN A 596 8.44 -24.45 5.72
CA GLN A 596 8.46 -24.13 7.14
C GLN A 596 9.71 -24.65 7.86
N ARG A 597 10.22 -25.81 7.44
CA ARG A 597 11.40 -26.43 8.05
C ARG A 597 12.65 -25.61 7.74
N SER A 598 12.88 -25.30 6.47
CA SER A 598 14.04 -24.52 6.04
C SER A 598 13.96 -23.06 6.49
N TYR A 599 12.76 -22.47 6.46
CA TYR A 599 12.54 -21.06 6.73
C TYR A 599 12.47 -20.72 8.23
N TYR A 600 11.72 -21.49 9.02
CA TYR A 600 11.52 -21.24 10.46
C TYR A 600 12.43 -22.10 11.34
N GLY A 601 13.17 -23.06 10.76
CA GLY A 601 13.94 -24.03 11.53
C GLY A 601 13.05 -24.99 12.32
N LYS A 602 11.83 -25.26 11.85
CA LYS A 602 10.95 -26.26 12.48
C LYS A 602 11.48 -27.67 12.21
N ASP A 603 11.38 -28.55 13.20
CA ASP A 603 11.76 -29.96 13.04
C ASP A 603 10.89 -30.66 11.99
N MET A 604 9.57 -30.48 12.09
CA MET A 604 8.56 -31.00 11.17
C MET A 604 7.78 -29.87 10.52
N GLY A 605 7.47 -30.02 9.23
CA GLY A 605 6.60 -29.10 8.51
C GLY A 605 5.14 -29.37 8.89
N GLU A 606 4.36 -28.30 9.03
CA GLU A 606 2.92 -28.37 9.27
C GLU A 606 2.22 -27.56 8.18
N PRO A 607 2.07 -28.11 6.97
CA PRO A 607 1.46 -27.39 5.85
C PRO A 607 0.02 -26.99 6.17
N MET A 608 -0.40 -25.80 5.73
CA MET A 608 -1.79 -25.36 5.88
C MET A 608 -2.75 -26.15 5.00
N MET A 609 -2.30 -26.55 3.82
CA MET A 609 -3.11 -27.27 2.83
C MET A 609 -2.64 -28.72 2.72
N SER A 610 -3.62 -29.63 2.68
CA SER A 610 -3.41 -31.00 2.20
C SER A 610 -3.01 -31.00 0.72
N ILE A 611 -2.45 -32.10 0.22
CA ILE A 611 -2.09 -32.23 -1.19
C ILE A 611 -3.29 -32.04 -2.13
N GLU A 612 -4.50 -32.40 -1.70
CA GLU A 612 -5.72 -32.23 -2.50
C GLU A 612 -6.17 -30.77 -2.58
N GLU A 613 -6.01 -30.01 -1.50
CA GLU A 613 -6.27 -28.57 -1.47
C GLU A 613 -5.19 -27.81 -2.25
N PHE A 614 -3.93 -28.22 -2.12
CA PHE A 614 -2.82 -27.67 -2.88
C PHE A 614 -3.07 -27.75 -4.40
N ARG A 615 -3.60 -28.87 -4.91
CA ARG A 615 -3.95 -28.98 -6.35
C ARG A 615 -4.97 -27.96 -6.82
N LYS A 616 -5.88 -27.55 -5.93
CA LYS A 616 -6.93 -26.56 -6.23
C LYS A 616 -6.43 -25.13 -6.04
N ASN A 617 -5.37 -24.94 -5.26
CA ASN A 617 -4.84 -23.62 -4.89
C ASN A 617 -3.31 -23.64 -4.72
N PRO A 618 -2.53 -23.94 -5.78
CA PRO A 618 -1.11 -24.24 -5.64
C PRO A 618 -0.27 -22.98 -5.49
N LEU A 619 0.75 -23.08 -4.63
CA LEU A 619 1.84 -22.13 -4.53
C LEU A 619 3.17 -22.86 -4.71
N PHE A 620 3.91 -22.49 -5.76
CA PHE A 620 5.19 -23.12 -6.08
C PHE A 620 6.31 -22.42 -5.31
N ILE A 621 7.14 -23.18 -4.61
CA ILE A 621 8.22 -22.66 -3.79
C ILE A 621 9.55 -23.09 -4.37
N ILE A 622 10.42 -22.12 -4.63
CA ILE A 622 11.80 -22.36 -5.03
C ILE A 622 12.70 -21.93 -3.88
N ASP A 623 13.36 -22.92 -3.27
CA ASP A 623 14.35 -22.72 -2.23
C ASP A 623 15.71 -22.41 -2.87
N CYS A 624 16.21 -21.21 -2.59
CA CYS A 624 17.53 -20.73 -3.01
C CYS A 624 18.42 -20.45 -1.79
N TYR A 625 18.10 -20.99 -0.62
CA TYR A 625 18.76 -20.65 0.64
C TYR A 625 20.25 -20.99 0.60
N HIS A 626 20.61 -22.16 0.06
CA HIS A 626 21.97 -22.67 -0.06
C HIS A 626 22.73 -22.17 -1.31
N GLN A 627 22.57 -20.89 -1.66
CA GLN A 627 23.39 -20.25 -2.68
C GLN A 627 24.87 -20.21 -2.27
N PRO A 628 25.82 -20.47 -3.19
CA PRO A 628 27.23 -20.29 -2.91
C PRO A 628 27.54 -18.82 -2.60
N ASP A 629 28.37 -18.58 -1.59
CA ASP A 629 28.85 -17.22 -1.25
C ASP A 629 29.82 -16.64 -2.30
N ALA A 630 30.23 -17.45 -3.29
CA ALA A 630 31.30 -17.16 -4.24
C ALA A 630 30.87 -16.38 -5.51
N MET A 631 29.71 -15.72 -5.53
CA MET A 631 29.36 -14.83 -6.64
C MET A 631 30.00 -13.44 -6.46
N LYS A 632 31.04 -13.17 -7.25
CA LYS A 632 31.83 -11.92 -7.27
C LYS A 632 31.09 -10.70 -7.82
N THR A 633 29.81 -10.80 -8.18
CA THR A 633 29.07 -9.71 -8.82
C THR A 633 28.37 -8.83 -7.79
N SER A 634 28.42 -7.51 -7.96
CA SER A 634 27.72 -6.54 -7.12
C SER A 634 26.19 -6.63 -7.26
N THR A 635 25.71 -7.25 -8.33
CA THR A 635 24.30 -7.40 -8.69
C THR A 635 23.89 -8.85 -8.97
N VAL A 636 22.61 -9.14 -8.77
CA VAL A 636 21.94 -10.41 -9.03
C VAL A 636 20.74 -10.16 -9.92
N ASP A 637 20.77 -10.66 -11.15
CA ASP A 637 19.65 -10.65 -12.08
C ASP A 637 18.73 -11.83 -11.80
N ILE A 638 17.43 -11.57 -11.69
CA ILE A 638 16.42 -12.57 -11.33
C ILE A 638 15.50 -12.77 -12.52
N LYS A 639 15.53 -13.98 -13.11
CA LYS A 639 14.63 -14.38 -14.20
C LYS A 639 13.88 -15.63 -13.82
N LEU A 640 12.61 -15.70 -14.18
CA LEU A 640 11.77 -16.86 -13.96
C LEU A 640 11.34 -17.44 -15.30
N GLU A 641 11.66 -18.70 -15.53
CA GLU A 641 11.22 -19.50 -16.66
C GLU A 641 10.11 -20.44 -16.20
N PHE A 642 9.05 -20.53 -17.00
CA PHE A 642 7.96 -21.46 -16.76
C PHE A 642 7.48 -22.05 -18.09
N GLU A 643 7.17 -23.35 -18.07
CA GLU A 643 6.79 -24.14 -19.23
C GLU A 643 5.50 -24.90 -18.93
N THR A 644 4.63 -25.06 -19.92
CA THR A 644 3.44 -25.94 -19.88
C THR A 644 3.59 -27.08 -20.90
N ARG A 645 2.88 -28.19 -20.67
CA ARG A 645 2.75 -29.27 -21.67
C ARG A 645 1.69 -28.95 -22.73
N GLU A 646 0.81 -28.01 -22.43
CA GLU A 646 -0.21 -27.55 -23.36
C GLU A 646 0.42 -26.67 -24.45
N THR A 647 -0.34 -26.41 -25.52
CA THR A 647 0.13 -25.55 -26.62
C THR A 647 0.32 -24.11 -26.18
N LYS A 648 -0.44 -23.66 -25.17
CA LYS A 648 -0.35 -22.33 -24.56
C LYS A 648 -0.83 -22.36 -23.12
N PHE A 649 -0.35 -21.41 -22.32
CA PHE A 649 -0.96 -21.14 -21.02
C PHE A 649 -2.43 -20.73 -21.16
N PRO A 650 -3.27 -20.99 -20.14
CA PRO A 650 -4.66 -20.55 -20.15
C PRO A 650 -4.77 -19.04 -20.37
N PRO A 651 -5.74 -18.58 -21.19
CA PRO A 651 -5.97 -17.14 -21.39
C PRO A 651 -6.29 -16.49 -20.04
N ASN A 652 -6.07 -15.18 -19.94
CA ASN A 652 -6.36 -14.43 -18.71
C ASN A 652 -5.57 -14.91 -17.49
N THR A 653 -4.45 -15.60 -17.64
CA THR A 653 -3.57 -15.87 -16.50
C THR A 653 -2.73 -14.61 -16.22
N LYS A 654 -3.04 -13.92 -15.11
CA LYS A 654 -2.19 -12.89 -14.51
C LYS A 654 -1.12 -13.56 -13.68
N ASP A 655 0.11 -13.10 -13.84
CA ASP A 655 1.28 -13.83 -13.41
C ASP A 655 1.51 -13.85 -11.91
N ILE A 656 2.00 -15.03 -11.51
CA ILE A 656 3.25 -15.22 -10.78
C ILE A 656 3.54 -14.06 -9.85
N LEU A 657 2.79 -14.03 -8.75
CA LEU A 657 3.16 -13.20 -7.64
C LEU A 657 4.46 -13.74 -7.08
N VAL A 658 5.59 -13.12 -7.44
CA VAL A 658 6.90 -13.52 -6.92
C VAL A 658 7.12 -12.82 -5.61
N TYR A 659 6.95 -13.59 -4.55
CA TYR A 659 7.39 -13.19 -3.22
C TYR A 659 8.88 -13.42 -3.11
N LYS A 660 9.65 -12.34 -3.23
CA LYS A 660 11.10 -12.39 -3.06
C LYS A 660 11.46 -12.15 -1.62
N GLN A 661 12.08 -13.13 -0.96
CA GLN A 661 12.67 -12.87 0.35
C GLN A 661 14.15 -12.48 0.28
N ALA A 662 14.55 -11.36 0.89
CA ALA A 662 15.96 -10.95 1.00
C ALA A 662 16.34 -10.54 2.42
N LYS A 663 17.64 -10.53 2.75
CA LYS A 663 18.16 -10.06 4.05
C LYS A 663 18.69 -8.63 3.91
N LYS A 664 18.00 -7.64 4.46
CA LYS A 664 18.46 -6.25 4.42
C LYS A 664 19.31 -5.93 5.64
N TYR A 665 20.41 -5.20 5.42
CA TYR A 665 21.28 -4.71 6.48
C TYR A 665 21.11 -3.20 6.64
N LYS A 666 20.70 -2.78 7.82
CA LYS A 666 20.61 -1.36 8.17
C LYS A 666 21.53 -1.06 9.33
N VAL A 667 22.22 0.05 9.26
CA VAL A 667 23.22 0.44 10.25
C VAL A 667 22.73 1.72 10.89
N LYS A 668 22.27 1.64 12.15
CA LYS A 668 21.79 2.80 12.91
C LYS A 668 22.80 3.24 13.94
#